data_AF-A0A960X7U6-F1
#
_entry.id   AF-A0A960X7U6-F1
#
_cell.length_a   1.000
_cell.length_b   1.000
_cell.length_c   1.000
_cell.angle_alpha   90.00
_cell.angle_beta   90.00
_cell.angle_gamma   90.00
#
_symmetry.space_group_name_H-M   'P 1'
#
loop_
_entity.id
_entity.type
_entity.pdbx_description
1 polymer ?
#
loop_
_entity_poly.entity_id
_entity_poly.type
_entity_poly.pdbx_seq_one_letter_code
_entity_poly.pdbx_strand_id
1 'polypeptide(L)'
;MTTRQSSELSLVDAVETLSSIADMDFDKEIGVTQSHELDVQNKKVSYRTVHWLRDRDAKESLEVIKETFRVILNYLRNFYRDEYRSLKDMQTIEGVKTIMVLVGEAAKKLDRYNKEFLQKKNFSVTKLKEYKELQQFYESRISKRVDDGKLSKWILGLTQMAESMPQKQIEAKEKKAWETKYIFVDLESVKKDTEYELFLLRKEDGTRFFSPRLIRNMKLVSDFGSYFGHSELDDPLSSLQQWEDRCFHASAQSIIRSVGTRADRFFHEAGRYKGRELPALLIQTLMALMLAGNPNNLMRNNPPKNCLEYFKDFQLFLREAMHSRHYQRLVAYPPNEQDRLGCSIVETIHALCRALYVHMRGYQEMVPIIQELITESLNEDGNQFVDGELWEKIQNEYDALQKVLKRHPNGGLVKVLDLLEAGTVRQFDPLHQENVPTPLFHLYMNDSRMTCMRMASPTYQEFIHRVHIVEEFLGFLRACSSDHIIRKHLIFNLQDRTSWREVARCKAIEGLQNVKQFHDHLVVVTLPIDTEFYHQMAPYHDENKAKVFMEHFKEHLGDENAGFYFPDRLKGELFPEFSNAVMDAIHRIFFSGKNILTHSERLDFIEIFYFFLQLKIMELVRPDSLSMTCKDAIDIGMAESMQLFAFLKLFNQVELSKSDYDCLHFMLFAPSLLIRERLLLPERFSRMISAMRTVEEARHEFGPETFPLVVNEVFGPHYKSTILHAQIVVPHE
;
A
#
# COMPACT_ATOMS: atom_id res chain seq x y z
N MET A 1 -43.40 20.10 -12.60
CA MET A 1 -43.17 19.85 -11.16
C MET A 1 -42.60 18.45 -11.04
N THR A 2 -41.28 18.34 -11.07
CA THR A 2 -40.51 17.11 -10.89
C THR A 2 -40.25 16.92 -9.40
N THR A 3 -40.81 15.87 -8.82
CA THR A 3 -40.49 15.42 -7.46
C THR A 3 -39.03 14.99 -7.40
N ARG A 4 -38.16 15.79 -6.76
CA ARG A 4 -36.83 15.34 -6.32
C ARG A 4 -37.03 14.15 -5.38
N GLN A 5 -36.65 12.95 -5.80
CA GLN A 5 -36.41 11.84 -4.87
C GLN A 5 -35.22 12.23 -4.00
N SER A 6 -35.45 12.46 -2.71
CA SER A 6 -34.36 12.63 -1.74
C SER A 6 -33.68 11.28 -1.57
N SER A 7 -32.40 11.19 -1.90
CA SER A 7 -31.58 10.03 -1.53
C SER A 7 -31.63 9.87 0.00
N GLU A 8 -32.09 8.72 0.50
CA GLU A 8 -32.10 8.45 1.94
C GLU A 8 -30.66 8.41 2.46
N LEU A 9 -30.38 9.19 3.52
CA LEU A 9 -29.08 9.27 4.16
C LEU A 9 -28.84 7.99 4.99
N SER A 10 -27.74 7.28 4.78
CA SER A 10 -27.42 6.06 5.57
C SER A 10 -26.89 6.40 6.97
N LEU A 11 -26.88 5.44 7.91
CA LEU A 11 -26.28 5.67 9.23
C LEU A 11 -24.78 5.99 9.13
N VAL A 12 -24.07 5.33 8.21
CA VAL A 12 -22.65 5.59 7.97
C VAL A 12 -22.46 7.03 7.51
N ASP A 13 -23.28 7.52 6.58
CA ASP A 13 -23.24 8.92 6.12
C ASP A 13 -23.58 9.90 7.26
N ALA A 14 -24.51 9.51 8.14
CA ALA A 14 -24.88 10.29 9.32
C ALA A 14 -23.71 10.39 10.32
N VAL A 15 -23.01 9.28 10.58
CA VAL A 15 -21.84 9.22 11.47
C VAL A 15 -20.66 10.00 10.86
N GLU A 16 -20.43 9.87 9.54
CA GLU A 16 -19.41 10.65 8.81
C GLU A 16 -19.68 12.15 8.92
N THR A 17 -20.92 12.56 8.67
CA THR A 17 -21.33 13.96 8.74
C THR A 17 -21.07 14.53 10.15
N LEU A 18 -21.43 13.78 11.20
CA LEU A 18 -21.16 14.19 12.58
C LEU A 18 -19.68 14.19 12.92
N SER A 19 -18.91 13.25 12.39
CA SER A 19 -17.46 13.17 12.56
C SER A 19 -16.76 14.39 11.97
N SER A 20 -17.08 14.73 10.72
CA SER A 20 -16.56 15.91 10.03
C SER A 20 -16.86 17.18 10.83
N ILE A 21 -18.09 17.32 11.33
CA ILE A 21 -18.49 18.46 12.17
C ILE A 21 -17.71 18.45 13.50
N ALA A 22 -17.56 17.30 14.16
CA ALA A 22 -16.85 17.15 15.42
C ALA A 22 -15.34 17.41 15.34
N ASP A 23 -14.74 17.31 14.14
CA ASP A 23 -13.29 17.49 13.92
C ASP A 23 -12.87 18.90 13.44
N MET A 24 -13.78 19.77 13.00
CA MET A 24 -13.47 21.15 12.54
C MET A 24 -12.64 22.05 13.49
N ASP A 25 -11.65 22.78 13.00
CA ASP A 25 -11.08 23.91 13.76
C ASP A 25 -11.80 25.20 13.38
N PHE A 26 -12.04 26.09 14.36
CA PHE A 26 -12.82 27.33 14.17
C PHE A 26 -12.17 28.35 13.22
N ASP A 27 -10.97 28.05 12.71
CA ASP A 27 -10.23 28.85 11.73
C ASP A 27 -10.51 28.42 10.26
N LYS A 28 -11.33 27.37 10.02
CA LYS A 28 -11.67 26.86 8.68
C LYS A 28 -13.19 26.72 8.46
N GLU A 29 -13.66 26.94 7.22
CA GLU A 29 -15.08 26.93 6.81
C GLU A 29 -15.76 25.54 7.02
N ILE A 30 -17.08 25.52 7.27
CA ILE A 30 -17.86 24.30 7.53
C ILE A 30 -18.39 23.69 6.23
N GLY A 31 -18.18 22.37 6.02
CA GLY A 31 -18.77 21.59 4.94
C GLY A 31 -19.72 20.48 5.42
N VAL A 32 -20.82 20.24 4.70
CA VAL A 32 -21.75 19.12 4.90
C VAL A 32 -21.79 18.25 3.63
N THR A 33 -21.55 16.95 3.76
CA THR A 33 -21.58 16.00 2.65
C THR A 33 -23.02 15.71 2.19
N GLN A 34 -23.30 15.91 0.90
CA GLN A 34 -24.53 15.47 0.25
C GLN A 34 -24.22 14.54 -0.93
N SER A 35 -25.03 13.51 -1.10
CA SER A 35 -24.99 12.61 -2.26
C SER A 35 -25.82 13.18 -3.40
N HIS A 36 -25.24 13.31 -4.58
CA HIS A 36 -25.90 13.73 -5.82
C HIS A 36 -25.87 12.60 -6.84
N GLU A 37 -26.87 12.52 -7.71
CA GLU A 37 -26.89 11.62 -8.86
C GLU A 37 -26.54 12.42 -10.13
N LEU A 38 -25.50 11.99 -10.85
CA LEU A 38 -25.13 12.48 -12.17
C LEU A 38 -25.52 11.43 -13.20
N ASP A 39 -26.36 11.78 -14.17
CA ASP A 39 -26.62 10.92 -15.33
C ASP A 39 -25.49 11.11 -16.35
N VAL A 40 -24.60 10.12 -16.47
CA VAL A 40 -23.54 10.10 -17.49
C VAL A 40 -23.81 8.90 -18.39
N GLN A 41 -24.14 9.18 -19.66
CA GLN A 41 -24.35 8.15 -20.70
C GLN A 41 -25.36 7.04 -20.29
N ASN A 42 -26.54 7.42 -19.77
CA ASN A 42 -27.59 6.50 -19.28
C ASN A 42 -27.18 5.61 -18.10
N LYS A 43 -26.05 5.88 -17.43
CA LYS A 43 -25.71 5.30 -16.13
C LYS A 43 -25.76 6.41 -15.08
N LYS A 44 -26.55 6.18 -14.04
CA LYS A 44 -26.58 7.04 -12.85
C LYS A 44 -25.30 6.82 -12.04
N VAL A 45 -24.43 7.82 -12.00
CA VAL A 45 -23.24 7.85 -11.16
C VAL A 45 -23.55 8.70 -9.94
N SER A 46 -23.55 8.10 -8.75
CA SER A 46 -23.66 8.88 -7.52
C SER A 46 -22.30 9.47 -7.16
N TYR A 47 -22.25 10.77 -6.86
CA TYR A 47 -21.05 11.48 -6.45
C TYR A 47 -21.37 12.38 -5.26
N ARG A 48 -20.40 12.58 -4.37
CA ARG A 48 -20.59 13.34 -3.14
C ARG A 48 -20.06 14.76 -3.34
N THR A 49 -20.84 15.76 -2.94
CA THR A 49 -20.36 17.15 -2.87
C THR A 49 -20.48 17.69 -1.45
N VAL A 50 -19.53 18.55 -1.08
CA VAL A 50 -19.48 19.20 0.23
C VAL A 50 -20.10 20.58 0.09
N HIS A 51 -21.25 20.81 0.74
CA HIS A 51 -21.92 22.10 0.77
C HIS A 51 -21.48 22.92 1.97
N TRP A 52 -21.11 24.18 1.73
CA TRP A 52 -20.57 25.05 2.77
C TRP A 52 -21.69 25.76 3.53
N LEU A 53 -21.54 25.89 4.85
CA LEU A 53 -22.50 26.59 5.72
C LEU A 53 -22.33 28.13 5.59
N ARG A 54 -22.64 28.64 4.39
CA ARG A 54 -22.76 30.08 4.10
C ARG A 54 -24.18 30.56 4.40
N ASP A 55 -24.37 31.85 4.64
CA ASP A 55 -25.67 32.43 5.04
C ASP A 55 -26.77 32.22 3.97
N ARG A 56 -26.39 31.90 2.71
CA ARG A 56 -27.30 31.55 1.61
C ARG A 56 -27.77 30.08 1.65
N ASP A 57 -26.94 29.16 2.13
CA ASP A 57 -27.17 27.70 2.07
C ASP A 57 -27.47 27.10 3.46
N ALA A 58 -27.43 27.93 4.51
CA ALA A 58 -27.62 27.53 5.90
C ALA A 58 -28.93 26.78 6.18
N LYS A 59 -29.99 26.99 5.40
CA LYS A 59 -31.25 26.23 5.55
C LYS A 59 -31.12 24.80 5.06
N GLU A 60 -30.38 24.58 3.98
CA GLU A 60 -30.23 23.27 3.34
C GLU A 60 -29.29 22.37 4.17
N SER A 61 -28.15 22.91 4.62
CA SER A 61 -27.24 22.21 5.54
C SER A 61 -27.91 21.82 6.86
N LEU A 62 -28.84 22.65 7.35
CA LEU A 62 -29.58 22.41 8.59
C LEU A 62 -30.62 21.30 8.45
N GLU A 63 -31.25 21.16 7.28
CA GLU A 63 -32.09 20.01 6.97
C GLU A 63 -31.26 18.72 6.91
N VAL A 64 -30.05 18.74 6.34
CA VAL A 64 -29.14 17.57 6.38
C VAL A 64 -28.77 17.18 7.81
N ILE A 65 -28.50 18.14 8.70
CA ILE A 65 -28.23 17.88 10.12
C ILE A 65 -29.44 17.28 10.83
N LYS A 66 -30.66 17.79 10.56
CA LYS A 66 -31.89 17.19 11.12
C LYS A 66 -32.08 15.76 10.64
N GLU A 67 -31.86 15.52 9.36
CA GLU A 67 -31.99 14.20 8.76
C GLU A 67 -30.96 13.23 9.34
N THR A 68 -29.72 13.69 9.52
CA THR A 68 -28.66 12.97 10.24
C THR A 68 -29.13 12.50 11.62
N PHE A 69 -29.75 13.37 12.43
CA PHE A 69 -30.27 12.98 13.74
C PHE A 69 -31.46 12.01 13.66
N ARG A 70 -32.34 12.14 12.66
CA ARG A 70 -33.47 11.21 12.45
C ARG A 70 -33.00 9.82 12.08
N VAL A 71 -32.01 9.73 11.18
CA VAL A 71 -31.41 8.45 10.78
C VAL A 71 -30.82 7.73 11.99
N ILE A 72 -30.07 8.43 12.84
CA ILE A 72 -29.52 7.86 14.08
C ILE A 72 -30.63 7.45 15.05
N LEU A 73 -31.68 8.26 15.21
CA LEU A 73 -32.81 7.92 16.09
C LEU A 73 -33.55 6.68 15.61
N ASN A 74 -33.81 6.57 14.30
CA ASN A 74 -34.46 5.40 13.71
C ASN A 74 -33.60 4.16 13.89
N TYR A 75 -32.27 4.28 13.72
CA TYR A 75 -31.34 3.22 14.03
C TYR A 75 -31.44 2.77 15.50
N LEU A 76 -31.34 3.69 16.46
CA LEU A 76 -31.45 3.33 17.89
C LEU A 76 -32.79 2.68 18.23
N ARG A 77 -33.88 3.08 17.55
CA ARG A 77 -35.20 2.45 17.72
C ARG A 77 -35.23 1.02 17.19
N ASN A 78 -34.67 0.78 16.01
CA ASN A 78 -34.58 -0.55 15.41
C ASN A 78 -33.69 -1.46 16.27
N PHE A 79 -32.49 -0.99 16.64
CA PHE A 79 -31.59 -1.67 17.58
C PHE A 79 -32.30 -2.03 18.91
N TYR A 80 -33.06 -1.08 19.48
CA TYR A 80 -33.81 -1.32 20.71
C TYR A 80 -34.94 -2.35 20.55
N ARG A 81 -35.58 -2.41 19.38
CA ARG A 81 -36.70 -3.31 19.10
C ARG A 81 -36.21 -4.74 18.84
N ASP A 82 -35.18 -4.86 18.01
CA ASP A 82 -34.82 -6.11 17.37
C ASP A 82 -33.70 -6.85 18.14
N GLU A 83 -32.78 -6.14 18.80
CA GLU A 83 -31.55 -6.75 19.35
C GLU A 83 -31.28 -6.45 20.83
N TYR A 84 -31.80 -5.34 21.35
CA TYR A 84 -31.65 -4.99 22.76
C TYR A 84 -32.34 -5.99 23.72
N ARG A 85 -33.22 -6.87 23.20
CA ARG A 85 -33.83 -7.96 23.98
C ARG A 85 -33.00 -9.23 24.03
N SER A 86 -32.09 -9.45 23.08
CA SER A 86 -31.29 -10.69 22.96
C SER A 86 -29.86 -10.56 23.49
N LEU A 87 -29.36 -9.34 23.73
CA LEU A 87 -28.13 -8.95 24.46
C LEU A 87 -27.09 -10.07 24.65
N LYS A 88 -26.43 -10.46 23.55
CA LYS A 88 -25.19 -11.24 23.60
C LYS A 88 -23.96 -10.42 23.19
N ASP A 89 -24.14 -9.31 22.46
CA ASP A 89 -23.03 -8.56 21.91
C ASP A 89 -22.74 -7.26 22.69
N MET A 90 -21.63 -7.28 23.42
CA MET A 90 -21.13 -6.13 24.20
C MET A 90 -20.55 -5.03 23.27
N GLN A 91 -20.08 -5.39 22.06
CA GLN A 91 -19.43 -4.47 21.13
C GLN A 91 -20.43 -3.48 20.53
N THR A 92 -21.63 -3.93 20.13
CA THR A 92 -22.67 -3.06 19.56
C THR A 92 -23.14 -1.97 20.52
N ILE A 93 -23.22 -2.29 21.82
CA ILE A 93 -23.60 -1.32 22.86
C ILE A 93 -22.53 -0.22 23.00
N GLU A 94 -21.25 -0.59 22.92
CA GLU A 94 -20.14 0.37 22.93
C GLU A 94 -20.16 1.26 21.68
N GLY A 95 -20.48 0.69 20.52
CA GLY A 95 -20.71 1.46 19.30
C GLY A 95 -21.78 2.53 19.50
N VAL A 96 -22.97 2.15 20.02
CA VAL A 96 -24.11 3.05 20.23
C VAL A 96 -23.73 4.20 21.17
N LYS A 97 -22.96 3.93 22.22
CA LYS A 97 -22.43 4.96 23.12
C LYS A 97 -21.57 5.96 22.37
N THR A 98 -20.71 5.46 21.49
CA THR A 98 -19.75 6.27 20.76
C THR A 98 -20.44 7.17 19.73
N ILE A 99 -21.48 6.68 19.03
CA ILE A 99 -22.34 7.52 18.18
C ILE A 99 -22.96 8.66 19.00
N MET A 100 -23.49 8.37 20.19
CA MET A 100 -24.14 9.39 21.01
C MET A 100 -23.17 10.45 21.56
N VAL A 101 -21.92 10.06 21.85
CA VAL A 101 -20.85 11.02 22.17
C VAL A 101 -20.58 11.93 20.97
N LEU A 102 -20.46 11.37 19.76
CA LEU A 102 -20.24 12.10 18.52
C LEU A 102 -21.38 13.10 18.23
N VAL A 103 -22.63 12.66 18.37
CA VAL A 103 -23.84 13.48 18.27
C VAL A 103 -23.76 14.68 19.23
N GLY A 104 -23.36 14.45 20.47
CA GLY A 104 -23.20 15.49 21.49
C GLY A 104 -22.08 16.48 21.17
N GLU A 105 -20.93 16.01 20.70
CA GLU A 105 -19.80 16.85 20.31
C GLU A 105 -20.12 17.71 19.09
N ALA A 106 -20.66 17.12 18.03
CA ALA A 106 -21.05 17.80 16.81
C ALA A 106 -22.11 18.89 17.09
N ALA A 107 -23.14 18.58 17.87
CA ALA A 107 -24.19 19.53 18.24
C ALA A 107 -23.65 20.72 19.04
N LYS A 108 -22.78 20.48 20.03
CA LYS A 108 -22.12 21.55 20.81
C LYS A 108 -21.24 22.44 19.94
N LYS A 109 -20.58 21.86 18.94
CA LYS A 109 -19.66 22.57 18.06
C LYS A 109 -20.37 23.45 17.05
N LEU A 110 -21.47 22.96 16.47
CA LEU A 110 -22.37 23.77 15.64
C LEU A 110 -22.99 24.92 16.45
N ASP A 111 -23.37 24.67 17.70
CA ASP A 111 -23.86 25.74 18.59
C ASP A 111 -22.81 26.82 18.86
N ARG A 112 -21.56 26.42 19.06
CA ARG A 112 -20.45 27.36 19.24
C ARG A 112 -20.18 28.17 17.97
N TYR A 113 -20.15 27.52 16.80
CA TYR A 113 -19.99 28.22 15.52
C TYR A 113 -21.12 29.21 15.24
N ASN A 114 -22.38 28.81 15.44
CA ASN A 114 -23.53 29.70 15.28
C ASN A 114 -23.44 30.94 16.18
N LYS A 115 -22.91 30.76 17.40
CA LYS A 115 -22.71 31.83 18.38
C LYS A 115 -21.58 32.79 17.98
N GLU A 116 -20.47 32.26 17.46
CA GLU A 116 -19.27 33.04 17.14
C GLU A 116 -19.35 33.73 15.78
N PHE A 117 -19.94 33.11 14.75
CA PHE A 117 -19.84 33.58 13.35
C PHE A 117 -21.15 34.11 12.75
N LEU A 118 -22.31 33.63 13.18
CA LEU A 118 -23.58 33.95 12.48
C LEU A 118 -24.41 35.06 13.13
N GLN A 119 -24.05 35.55 14.33
CA GLN A 119 -24.73 36.62 15.11
C GLN A 119 -26.29 36.52 15.21
N LYS A 120 -26.91 35.45 14.74
CA LYS A 120 -28.35 35.20 14.79
C LYS A 120 -28.68 34.65 16.18
N LYS A 121 -29.24 35.51 17.03
CA LYS A 121 -29.54 35.27 18.45
C LYS A 121 -30.38 34.01 18.81
N ASN A 122 -30.89 33.21 17.88
CA ASN A 122 -31.95 32.25 18.19
C ASN A 122 -31.79 30.82 17.64
N PHE A 123 -30.70 30.47 16.94
CA PHE A 123 -30.56 29.11 16.41
C PHE A 123 -29.54 28.29 17.20
N SER A 124 -30.03 27.26 17.91
CA SER A 124 -29.21 26.29 18.63
C SER A 124 -29.64 24.89 18.22
N VAL A 125 -28.68 24.13 17.68
CA VAL A 125 -28.80 22.74 17.25
C VAL A 125 -29.19 21.84 18.41
N THR A 126 -28.67 22.10 19.63
CA THR A 126 -29.09 21.34 20.83
C THR A 126 -30.54 21.61 21.24
N LYS A 127 -31.18 22.67 20.70
CA LYS A 127 -32.62 22.95 20.91
C LYS A 127 -33.53 22.32 19.86
N LEU A 128 -32.98 21.73 18.79
CA LEU A 128 -33.77 21.07 17.74
C LEU A 128 -34.59 19.92 18.32
N LYS A 129 -35.77 19.71 17.72
CA LYS A 129 -36.70 18.64 18.12
C LYS A 129 -36.05 17.28 17.89
N GLU A 130 -35.45 17.07 16.72
CA GLU A 130 -34.80 15.83 16.30
C GLU A 130 -33.65 15.45 17.26
N TYR A 131 -32.82 16.42 17.65
CA TYR A 131 -31.74 16.21 18.62
C TYR A 131 -32.28 15.82 20.00
N LYS A 132 -33.31 16.54 20.49
CA LYS A 132 -33.92 16.24 21.80
C LYS A 132 -34.60 14.89 21.83
N GLU A 133 -35.31 14.51 20.76
CA GLU A 133 -35.93 13.20 20.64
C GLU A 133 -34.88 12.08 20.64
N LEU A 134 -33.77 12.28 19.92
CA LEU A 134 -32.63 11.37 19.92
C LEU A 134 -32.02 11.21 21.31
N GLN A 135 -31.71 12.32 21.97
CA GLN A 135 -31.12 12.33 23.30
C GLN A 135 -32.05 11.68 24.35
N GLN A 136 -33.33 12.06 24.36
CA GLN A 136 -34.32 11.49 25.28
C GLN A 136 -34.51 10.00 25.07
N PHE A 137 -34.52 9.53 23.82
CA PHE A 137 -34.63 8.12 23.52
C PHE A 137 -33.43 7.34 24.08
N TYR A 138 -32.21 7.81 23.82
CA TYR A 138 -30.99 7.20 24.35
C TYR A 138 -30.97 7.19 25.88
N GLU A 139 -31.22 8.33 26.53
CA GLU A 139 -31.19 8.45 27.99
C GLU A 139 -32.24 7.57 28.66
N SER A 140 -33.47 7.54 28.13
CA SER A 140 -34.57 6.80 28.75
C SER A 140 -34.54 5.30 28.51
N ARG A 141 -34.02 4.85 27.35
CA ARG A 141 -34.13 3.44 26.91
C ARG A 141 -32.80 2.68 26.92
N ILE A 142 -31.68 3.36 26.70
CA ILE A 142 -30.39 2.71 26.46
C ILE A 142 -29.39 3.02 27.60
N SER A 143 -29.21 4.28 27.98
CA SER A 143 -28.12 4.73 28.88
C SER A 143 -28.04 4.02 30.23
N LYS A 144 -29.17 3.60 30.81
CA LYS A 144 -29.27 2.96 32.14
C LYS A 144 -28.58 1.60 32.25
N ARG A 145 -28.18 0.97 31.13
CA ARG A 145 -27.45 -0.31 31.09
C ARG A 145 -26.01 -0.22 30.58
N VAL A 146 -25.54 0.98 30.20
CA VAL A 146 -24.27 1.19 29.45
C VAL A 146 -23.11 1.69 30.34
N ASP A 147 -23.30 1.64 31.66
CA ASP A 147 -22.38 2.22 32.64
C ASP A 147 -21.33 1.22 33.19
N ASP A 148 -20.73 0.42 32.30
CA ASP A 148 -19.58 -0.47 32.59
C ASP A 148 -18.35 -0.16 31.71
N GLY A 149 -17.96 1.12 31.70
CA GLY A 149 -16.57 1.61 31.81
C GLY A 149 -15.34 0.95 31.15
N LYS A 150 -15.39 0.34 29.95
CA LYS A 150 -14.17 -0.13 29.24
C LYS A 150 -13.60 0.85 28.22
N LEU A 151 -14.41 1.38 27.29
CA LEU A 151 -13.93 2.30 26.24
C LEU A 151 -13.34 3.62 26.78
N SER A 152 -13.92 4.20 27.83
CA SER A 152 -13.36 5.41 28.46
C SER A 152 -11.97 5.16 29.06
N LYS A 153 -11.67 3.94 29.51
CA LYS A 153 -10.35 3.53 30.01
C LYS A 153 -9.37 3.27 28.88
N TRP A 154 -9.82 2.74 27.74
CA TRP A 154 -8.98 2.58 26.54
C TRP A 154 -8.63 3.93 25.90
N ILE A 155 -9.61 4.84 25.77
CA ILE A 155 -9.37 6.23 25.33
C ILE A 155 -8.48 6.97 26.34
N LEU A 156 -8.71 6.84 27.66
CA LEU A 156 -7.77 7.39 28.65
C LEU A 156 -6.38 6.76 28.52
N GLY A 157 -6.27 5.47 28.25
CA GLY A 157 -5.00 4.78 28.05
C GLY A 157 -4.23 5.25 26.82
N LEU A 158 -4.93 5.48 25.70
CA LEU A 158 -4.35 6.06 24.48
C LEU A 158 -3.99 7.54 24.66
N THR A 159 -4.82 8.31 25.37
CA THR A 159 -4.55 9.72 25.68
C THR A 159 -3.37 9.83 26.65
N GLN A 160 -3.31 8.96 27.66
CA GLN A 160 -2.16 8.82 28.55
C GLN A 160 -0.93 8.32 27.80
N MET A 161 -1.01 7.43 26.82
CA MET A 161 0.13 7.07 25.96
C MET A 161 0.57 8.22 25.05
N ALA A 162 -0.35 9.06 24.59
CA ALA A 162 -0.06 10.27 23.82
C ALA A 162 0.54 11.39 24.70
N GLU A 163 0.19 11.43 25.99
CA GLU A 163 0.61 12.47 26.95
C GLU A 163 1.78 12.03 27.86
N SER A 164 2.03 10.73 28.05
CA SER A 164 3.09 10.18 28.93
C SER A 164 4.43 10.02 28.23
N MET A 165 4.99 11.14 27.74
CA MET A 165 6.45 11.27 27.64
C MET A 165 6.86 12.68 28.08
N PRO A 166 8.02 12.83 28.74
CA PRO A 166 8.35 14.04 29.46
C PRO A 166 8.46 15.20 28.48
N GLN A 167 7.46 16.09 28.51
CA GLN A 167 7.66 17.49 28.18
C GLN A 167 8.76 17.99 29.10
N LYS A 168 10.03 17.92 28.66
CA LYS A 168 11.06 18.77 29.26
C LYS A 168 10.50 20.18 29.17
N GLN A 169 10.27 20.76 30.34
CA GLN A 169 9.81 22.12 30.53
C GLN A 169 10.70 23.06 29.71
N ILE A 170 10.25 23.41 28.52
CA ILE A 170 10.71 24.62 27.84
C ILE A 170 9.83 25.71 28.43
N GLU A 171 10.39 26.41 29.40
CA GLU A 171 9.77 27.55 30.05
C GLU A 171 9.23 28.54 29.01
N ALA A 172 8.04 29.02 29.30
CA ALA A 172 7.26 29.92 28.47
C ALA A 172 8.04 31.19 28.10
N LYS A 173 8.50 31.24 26.85
CA LYS A 173 8.64 32.49 26.10
C LYS A 173 7.86 32.35 24.81
N GLU A 174 6.72 33.03 24.77
CA GLU A 174 5.97 33.46 23.58
C GLU A 174 5.82 32.39 22.48
N LYS A 175 4.72 31.61 22.59
CA LYS A 175 4.23 30.76 21.50
C LYS A 175 3.92 31.62 20.28
N LYS A 176 4.89 31.79 19.37
CA LYS A 176 4.59 31.83 17.95
C LYS A 176 3.98 30.49 17.61
N ALA A 177 2.74 30.48 17.12
CA ALA A 177 2.15 29.30 16.51
C ALA A 177 3.15 28.77 15.48
N TRP A 178 3.71 27.58 15.71
CA TRP A 178 4.40 26.88 14.66
C TRP A 178 3.32 26.56 13.64
N GLU A 179 3.29 27.29 12.52
CA GLU A 179 2.51 26.91 11.35
C GLU A 179 2.78 25.43 11.11
N THR A 180 1.74 24.60 11.22
CA THR A 180 1.88 23.15 11.06
C THR A 180 2.33 22.88 9.63
N LYS A 181 3.64 22.66 9.46
CA LYS A 181 4.28 22.31 8.18
C LYS A 181 3.69 21.02 7.57
N TYR A 182 3.00 20.21 8.36
CA TYR A 182 2.48 18.91 7.98
C TYR A 182 0.96 18.82 8.13
N ILE A 183 0.33 18.22 7.14
CA ILE A 183 -1.11 17.89 7.11
C ILE A 183 -1.35 16.72 8.07
N PHE A 184 -2.43 16.78 8.85
CA PHE A 184 -2.88 15.65 9.68
C PHE A 184 -3.62 14.62 8.82
N VAL A 185 -3.49 13.34 9.17
CA VAL A 185 -4.27 12.28 8.55
C VAL A 185 -5.75 12.54 8.79
N ASP A 186 -6.55 12.48 7.73
CA ASP A 186 -8.00 12.60 7.80
C ASP A 186 -8.70 11.24 7.61
N LEU A 187 -10.00 11.20 7.85
CA LEU A 187 -10.78 9.97 7.74
C LEU A 187 -10.88 9.46 6.29
N GLU A 188 -10.74 10.34 5.30
CA GLU A 188 -10.85 9.98 3.88
C GLU A 188 -9.61 9.23 3.40
N SER A 189 -8.41 9.75 3.71
CA SER A 189 -7.12 9.10 3.46
C SER A 189 -7.03 7.74 4.15
N VAL A 190 -7.64 7.60 5.33
CA VAL A 190 -7.73 6.32 6.05
C VAL A 190 -8.64 5.33 5.32
N LYS A 191 -9.83 5.76 4.89
CA LYS A 191 -10.75 4.91 4.13
C LYS A 191 -10.17 4.45 2.81
N LYS A 192 -9.44 5.33 2.15
CA LYS A 192 -8.70 5.03 0.91
C LYS A 192 -7.45 4.21 1.18
N ASP A 193 -7.05 4.01 2.43
CA ASP A 193 -5.87 3.26 2.82
C ASP A 193 -4.57 3.75 2.14
N THR A 194 -4.44 5.06 1.96
CA THR A 194 -3.33 5.68 1.20
C THR A 194 -2.19 6.16 2.10
N GLU A 195 -2.49 6.54 3.35
CA GLU A 195 -1.54 7.19 4.28
C GLU A 195 -1.40 6.42 5.61
N TYR A 196 -1.69 5.12 5.62
CA TYR A 196 -1.71 4.30 6.83
C TYR A 196 -0.36 4.23 7.56
N GLU A 197 0.77 4.45 6.86
CA GLU A 197 2.10 4.50 7.47
C GLU A 197 2.24 5.66 8.46
N LEU A 198 1.49 6.75 8.28
CA LEU A 198 1.53 7.92 9.15
C LEU A 198 1.01 7.61 10.57
N PHE A 199 0.27 6.51 10.76
CA PHE A 199 -0.08 6.01 12.10
C PHE A 199 1.10 5.42 12.86
N LEU A 200 2.13 4.99 12.14
CA LEU A 200 3.32 4.36 12.69
C LEU A 200 4.46 5.36 12.84
N LEU A 201 4.42 6.45 12.08
CA LEU A 201 5.42 7.52 12.11
C LEU A 201 5.16 8.59 13.17
N ARG A 202 6.21 9.33 13.50
CA ARG A 202 6.21 10.56 14.30
C ARG A 202 6.74 11.73 13.48
N LYS A 203 6.24 12.94 13.78
CA LYS A 203 6.78 14.21 13.29
C LYS A 203 8.16 14.48 13.88
N GLU A 204 8.86 15.49 13.38
CA GLU A 204 10.18 15.93 13.86
C GLU A 204 10.19 16.27 15.34
N ASP A 205 9.09 16.85 15.84
CA ASP A 205 8.89 17.22 17.24
C ASP A 205 8.50 16.03 18.15
N GLY A 206 8.34 14.83 17.58
CA GLY A 206 7.94 13.61 18.27
C GLY A 206 6.43 13.40 18.41
N THR A 207 5.61 14.36 17.95
CA THR A 207 4.15 14.23 17.96
C THR A 207 3.65 13.31 16.83
N ARG A 208 2.39 12.86 16.90
CA ARG A 208 1.77 11.96 15.90
C ARG A 208 1.08 12.72 14.77
N PHE A 209 0.88 12.06 13.64
CA PHE A 209 0.16 12.60 12.47
C PHE A 209 -1.37 12.44 12.55
N PHE A 210 -1.88 11.77 13.57
CA PHE A 210 -3.30 11.57 13.81
C PHE A 210 -3.71 12.14 15.16
N SER A 211 -5.00 12.46 15.29
CA SER A 211 -5.61 12.82 16.57
C SER A 211 -6.26 11.60 17.22
N PRO A 212 -6.40 11.55 18.56
CA PRO A 212 -7.19 10.51 19.22
C PRO A 212 -8.65 10.43 18.74
N ARG A 213 -9.20 11.55 18.24
CA ARG A 213 -10.54 11.58 17.64
C ARG A 213 -10.61 10.75 16.36
N LEU A 214 -9.58 10.82 15.52
CA LEU A 214 -9.50 10.02 14.31
C LEU A 214 -9.59 8.52 14.62
N ILE A 215 -8.82 8.03 15.61
CA ILE A 215 -8.87 6.62 16.02
C ILE A 215 -10.27 6.21 16.48
N ARG A 216 -10.96 7.07 17.24
CA ARG A 216 -12.34 6.82 17.64
C ARG A 216 -13.27 6.72 16.43
N ASN A 217 -13.12 7.62 15.46
CA ASN A 217 -13.95 7.64 14.25
C ASN A 217 -13.65 6.43 13.35
N MET A 218 -12.39 5.99 13.29
CA MET A 218 -11.98 4.75 12.66
C MET A 218 -12.66 3.54 13.29
N LYS A 219 -12.60 3.43 14.62
CA LYS A 219 -13.25 2.34 15.36
C LYS A 219 -14.76 2.32 15.14
N LEU A 220 -15.41 3.49 15.15
CA LEU A 220 -16.82 3.63 14.78
C LEU A 220 -17.10 3.08 13.38
N VAL A 221 -16.36 3.50 12.36
CA VAL A 221 -16.59 3.04 10.98
C VAL A 221 -16.38 1.53 10.86
N SER A 222 -15.41 0.97 11.56
CA SER A 222 -15.12 -0.46 11.59
C SER A 222 -16.24 -1.26 12.27
N ASP A 223 -16.60 -0.91 13.50
CA ASP A 223 -17.60 -1.61 14.32
C ASP A 223 -19.01 -1.57 13.68
N PHE A 224 -19.30 -0.52 12.93
CA PHE A 224 -20.59 -0.32 12.28
C PHE A 224 -20.63 -0.74 10.80
N GLY A 225 -19.48 -0.87 10.13
CA GLY A 225 -19.43 -1.27 8.73
C GLY A 225 -20.03 -2.66 8.50
N SER A 226 -19.75 -3.61 9.39
CA SER A 226 -20.29 -4.98 9.37
C SER A 226 -21.80 -5.05 9.64
N TYR A 227 -22.35 -4.07 10.36
CA TYR A 227 -23.76 -4.03 10.76
C TYR A 227 -24.72 -3.66 9.61
N PHE A 228 -24.22 -3.01 8.56
CA PHE A 228 -25.01 -2.59 7.40
C PHE A 228 -24.75 -3.42 6.14
N GLY A 229 -23.71 -4.25 6.18
CA GLY A 229 -23.34 -5.20 5.13
C GLY A 229 -23.87 -6.61 5.39
N HIS A 230 -25.08 -6.78 5.96
CA HIS A 230 -25.72 -8.10 6.05
C HIS A 230 -26.07 -8.61 4.64
N SER A 231 -25.07 -9.06 3.89
CA SER A 231 -25.29 -10.16 2.97
C SER A 231 -25.44 -11.41 3.82
N GLU A 232 -26.46 -12.22 3.56
CA GLU A 232 -26.55 -13.60 4.08
C GLU A 232 -25.40 -14.50 3.57
N LEU A 233 -24.50 -13.95 2.76
CA LEU A 233 -23.39 -14.60 2.09
C LEU A 233 -22.10 -14.45 2.91
N ASP A 234 -21.29 -15.49 2.89
CA ASP A 234 -20.04 -15.59 3.65
C ASP A 234 -19.01 -14.52 3.25
N ASP A 235 -18.18 -14.10 4.21
CA ASP A 235 -17.06 -13.19 3.97
C ASP A 235 -15.99 -13.88 3.10
N PRO A 236 -15.67 -13.34 1.90
CA PRO A 236 -14.71 -13.93 0.98
C PRO A 236 -13.28 -14.02 1.56
N LEU A 237 -12.94 -13.19 2.55
CA LEU A 237 -11.62 -13.17 3.19
C LEU A 237 -11.61 -13.83 4.58
N SER A 238 -12.68 -14.52 4.97
CA SER A 238 -12.78 -15.24 6.26
C SER A 238 -11.62 -16.21 6.53
N SER A 239 -11.02 -16.77 5.47
CA SER A 239 -9.93 -17.75 5.57
C SER A 239 -8.53 -17.15 5.34
N LEU A 240 -8.40 -15.82 5.30
CA LEU A 240 -7.15 -15.13 4.95
C LEU A 240 -5.95 -15.56 5.80
N GLN A 241 -6.13 -15.66 7.12
CA GLN A 241 -5.06 -16.09 8.03
C GLN A 241 -4.54 -17.51 7.71
N GLN A 242 -5.42 -18.40 7.24
CA GLN A 242 -5.02 -19.75 6.82
C GLN A 242 -4.24 -19.71 5.49
N TRP A 243 -4.54 -18.75 4.62
CA TRP A 243 -3.83 -18.55 3.36
C TRP A 243 -2.42 -18.01 3.61
N GLU A 244 -2.29 -17.01 4.47
CA GLU A 244 -1.02 -16.47 4.94
C GLU A 244 -0.15 -17.58 5.55
N ASP A 245 -0.70 -18.35 6.49
CA ASP A 245 0.01 -19.43 7.17
C ASP A 245 0.58 -20.47 6.19
N ARG A 246 -0.18 -20.85 5.15
CA ARG A 246 0.30 -21.73 4.07
C ARG A 246 1.44 -21.11 3.26
N CYS A 247 1.32 -19.83 2.91
CA CYS A 247 2.36 -19.11 2.17
C CYS A 247 3.68 -19.03 2.93
N PHE A 248 3.61 -18.75 4.23
CA PHE A 248 4.79 -18.69 5.09
C PHE A 248 5.39 -20.07 5.35
N HIS A 249 4.57 -21.12 5.48
CA HIS A 249 5.05 -22.50 5.53
C HIS A 249 5.83 -22.89 4.27
N ALA A 250 5.26 -22.65 3.08
CA ALA A 250 5.92 -22.96 1.80
C ALA A 250 7.23 -22.17 1.62
N SER A 251 7.21 -20.90 2.02
CA SER A 251 8.40 -20.04 2.00
C SER A 251 9.48 -20.51 2.97
N ALA A 252 9.12 -20.90 4.20
CA ALA A 252 10.06 -21.45 5.17
C ALA A 252 10.74 -22.72 4.64
N GLN A 253 9.98 -23.65 4.05
CA GLN A 253 10.54 -24.85 3.43
C GLN A 253 11.53 -24.54 2.32
N SER A 254 11.23 -23.55 1.48
CA SER A 254 12.11 -23.10 0.41
C SER A 254 13.42 -22.50 0.95
N ILE A 255 13.34 -21.64 1.96
CA ILE A 255 14.52 -21.07 2.62
C ILE A 255 15.39 -22.18 3.24
N ILE A 256 14.80 -23.12 3.99
CA ILE A 256 15.52 -24.24 4.61
C ILE A 256 16.30 -25.03 3.56
N ARG A 257 15.66 -25.39 2.44
CA ARG A 257 16.31 -26.12 1.35
C ARG A 257 17.49 -25.34 0.76
N SER A 258 17.38 -24.02 0.64
CA SER A 258 18.45 -23.18 0.08
C SER A 258 19.65 -22.98 1.02
N VAL A 259 19.43 -23.01 2.34
CA VAL A 259 20.45 -22.74 3.36
C VAL A 259 21.03 -24.02 3.98
N GLY A 260 20.42 -25.19 3.75
CA GLY A 260 20.72 -26.46 4.41
C GLY A 260 22.21 -26.77 4.61
N THR A 261 23.03 -26.71 3.55
CA THR A 261 24.47 -27.01 3.64
C THR A 261 25.24 -26.06 4.57
N ARG A 262 24.87 -24.77 4.59
CA ARG A 262 25.48 -23.76 5.48
C ARG A 262 24.95 -23.89 6.91
N ALA A 263 23.66 -24.20 7.06
CA ALA A 263 23.06 -24.49 8.36
C ALA A 263 23.73 -25.71 9.03
N ASP A 264 23.96 -26.80 8.28
CA ASP A 264 24.61 -28.01 8.78
C ASP A 264 26.04 -27.73 9.25
N ARG A 265 26.82 -26.99 8.44
CA ARG A 265 28.16 -26.53 8.80
C ARG A 265 28.13 -25.70 10.09
N PHE A 266 27.18 -24.77 10.20
CA PHE A 266 27.01 -23.96 11.39
C PHE A 266 26.69 -24.79 12.62
N PHE A 267 25.74 -25.73 12.55
CA PHE A 267 25.42 -26.58 13.70
C PHE A 267 26.60 -27.44 14.15
N HIS A 268 27.43 -27.90 13.22
CA HIS A 268 28.65 -28.65 13.53
C HIS A 268 29.65 -27.81 14.34
N GLU A 269 29.89 -26.57 13.92
CA GLU A 269 30.86 -25.67 14.57
C GLU A 269 30.30 -25.02 15.86
N ALA A 270 29.01 -24.67 15.87
CA ALA A 270 28.35 -23.98 16.98
C ALA A 270 28.06 -24.87 18.20
N GLY A 271 28.13 -26.19 18.05
CA GLY A 271 27.79 -27.16 19.11
C GLY A 271 28.49 -26.91 20.45
N ARG A 272 29.72 -26.38 20.43
CA ARG A 272 30.53 -26.07 21.62
C ARG A 272 30.32 -24.65 22.19
N TYR A 273 29.58 -23.81 21.48
CA TYR A 273 29.46 -22.37 21.77
C TYR A 273 28.03 -21.90 22.03
N LYS A 274 27.12 -22.83 22.35
CA LYS A 274 25.70 -22.56 22.64
C LYS A 274 25.46 -21.53 23.75
N GLY A 275 26.43 -21.36 24.66
CA GLY A 275 26.37 -20.36 25.74
C GLY A 275 26.73 -18.94 25.32
N ARG A 276 27.16 -18.71 24.07
CA ARG A 276 27.44 -17.37 23.53
C ARG A 276 26.19 -16.81 22.87
N GLU A 277 25.97 -15.51 23.03
CA GLU A 277 24.79 -14.78 22.54
C GLU A 277 24.51 -15.00 21.04
N LEU A 278 25.45 -14.64 20.16
CA LEU A 278 25.21 -14.73 18.71
C LEU A 278 24.98 -16.17 18.20
N PRO A 279 25.79 -17.18 18.58
CA PRO A 279 25.46 -18.57 18.24
C PRO A 279 24.09 -19.02 18.78
N ALA A 280 23.70 -18.60 19.99
CA ALA A 280 22.39 -18.95 20.55
C ALA A 280 21.24 -18.32 19.75
N LEU A 281 21.34 -17.03 19.41
CA LEU A 281 20.37 -16.33 18.57
C LEU A 281 20.24 -17.01 17.19
N LEU A 282 21.36 -17.32 16.54
CA LEU A 282 21.34 -17.96 15.23
C LEU A 282 20.78 -19.40 15.27
N ILE A 283 20.99 -20.13 16.38
CA ILE A 283 20.31 -21.42 16.60
C ILE A 283 18.79 -21.21 16.73
N GLN A 284 18.34 -20.20 17.50
CA GLN A 284 16.92 -19.87 17.62
C GLN A 284 16.30 -19.47 16.27
N THR A 285 17.00 -18.65 15.48
CA THR A 285 16.61 -18.29 14.11
C THR A 285 16.36 -19.53 13.25
N LEU A 286 17.33 -20.45 13.19
CA LEU A 286 17.22 -21.66 12.38
C LEU A 286 16.14 -22.61 12.90
N MET A 287 15.98 -22.73 14.22
CA MET A 287 14.92 -23.55 14.83
C MET A 287 13.53 -22.99 14.53
N ALA A 288 13.33 -21.68 14.68
CA ALA A 288 12.07 -21.02 14.36
C ALA A 288 11.71 -21.22 12.88
N LEU A 289 12.69 -21.09 11.98
CA LEU A 289 12.51 -21.36 10.55
C LEU A 289 12.10 -22.81 10.29
N MET A 290 12.77 -23.79 10.91
CA MET A 290 12.42 -25.21 10.79
C MET A 290 11.00 -25.52 11.31
N LEU A 291 10.58 -24.86 12.40
CA LEU A 291 9.23 -24.99 12.94
C LEU A 291 8.18 -24.34 12.05
N ALA A 292 8.50 -23.22 11.41
CA ALA A 292 7.64 -22.60 10.40
C ALA A 292 7.46 -23.49 9.16
N GLY A 293 8.50 -24.24 8.76
CA GLY A 293 8.44 -25.20 7.65
C GLY A 293 7.83 -26.56 7.99
N ASN A 294 7.36 -26.77 9.22
CA ASN A 294 6.81 -28.04 9.67
C ASN A 294 5.29 -28.11 9.40
N PRO A 295 4.78 -29.07 8.61
CA PRO A 295 3.36 -29.15 8.28
C PRO A 295 2.46 -29.39 9.50
N ASN A 296 2.98 -29.93 10.61
CA ASN A 296 2.19 -30.11 11.84
C ASN A 296 1.82 -28.78 12.50
N ASN A 297 2.58 -27.72 12.23
CA ASN A 297 2.34 -26.37 12.74
C ASN A 297 1.45 -25.53 11.82
N LEU A 298 0.87 -26.12 10.77
CA LEU A 298 -0.15 -25.42 9.98
C LEU A 298 -1.40 -25.17 10.82
N MET A 299 -1.99 -23.99 10.67
CA MET A 299 -3.16 -23.54 11.44
C MET A 299 -4.33 -24.53 11.40
N ARG A 300 -4.55 -25.21 10.26
CA ARG A 300 -5.57 -26.26 10.09
C ARG A 300 -5.45 -27.44 11.06
N ASN A 301 -4.27 -27.65 11.65
CA ASN A 301 -4.02 -28.72 12.61
C ASN A 301 -4.19 -28.27 14.07
N ASN A 302 -4.60 -27.02 14.30
CA ASN A 302 -4.75 -26.39 15.62
C ASN A 302 -3.50 -26.52 16.51
N PRO A 303 -2.31 -26.13 16.02
CA PRO A 303 -1.09 -26.16 16.83
C PRO A 303 -1.14 -25.06 17.92
N PRO A 304 -0.32 -25.18 18.98
CA PRO A 304 -0.21 -24.13 19.99
C PRO A 304 0.43 -22.83 19.45
N LYS A 305 1.24 -22.93 18.39
CA LYS A 305 1.84 -21.83 17.66
C LYS A 305 1.91 -22.21 16.19
N ASN A 306 1.44 -21.35 15.29
CA ASN A 306 1.30 -21.66 13.86
C ASN A 306 2.57 -21.33 13.04
N CYS A 307 2.59 -21.71 11.77
CA CYS A 307 3.72 -21.49 10.87
C CYS A 307 4.04 -20.01 10.68
N LEU A 308 3.03 -19.15 10.52
CA LEU A 308 3.17 -17.70 10.43
C LEU A 308 3.86 -17.12 11.67
N GLU A 309 3.42 -17.51 12.86
CA GLU A 309 4.00 -17.02 14.12
C GLU A 309 5.45 -17.49 14.33
N TYR A 310 5.78 -18.73 13.95
CA TYR A 310 7.18 -19.19 13.93
C TYR A 310 8.02 -18.47 12.88
N PHE A 311 7.43 -18.05 11.76
CA PHE A 311 8.13 -17.26 10.76
C PHE A 311 8.46 -15.85 11.29
N LYS A 312 7.52 -15.23 12.03
CA LYS A 312 7.75 -13.96 12.73
C LYS A 312 8.91 -14.07 13.74
N ASP A 313 8.95 -15.15 14.52
CA ASP A 313 10.09 -15.44 15.41
C ASP A 313 11.40 -15.56 14.63
N PHE A 314 11.40 -16.25 13.49
CA PHE A 314 12.57 -16.37 12.63
C PHE A 314 13.10 -14.99 12.20
N GLN A 315 12.24 -14.10 11.74
CA GLN A 315 12.62 -12.74 11.35
C GLN A 315 13.16 -11.94 12.54
N LEU A 316 12.48 -12.01 13.69
CA LEU A 316 12.88 -11.33 14.91
C LEU A 316 14.26 -11.78 15.39
N PHE A 317 14.49 -13.10 15.52
CA PHE A 317 15.77 -13.62 15.97
C PHE A 317 16.90 -13.35 14.96
N LEU A 318 16.62 -13.39 13.66
CA LEU A 318 17.60 -13.01 12.64
C LEU A 318 18.00 -11.54 12.82
N ARG A 319 17.04 -10.65 13.01
CA ARG A 319 17.29 -9.23 13.26
C ARG A 319 18.12 -9.02 14.52
N GLU A 320 17.76 -9.66 15.62
CA GLU A 320 18.51 -9.59 16.88
C GLU A 320 19.96 -10.08 16.72
N ALA A 321 20.16 -11.20 16.00
CA ALA A 321 21.48 -11.71 15.68
C ALA A 321 22.32 -10.67 14.91
N MET A 322 21.72 -9.98 13.93
CA MET A 322 22.39 -8.94 13.16
C MET A 322 22.65 -7.66 13.97
N HIS A 323 21.80 -7.32 14.94
CA HIS A 323 22.05 -6.17 15.83
C HIS A 323 23.05 -6.49 16.95
N SER A 324 23.40 -7.77 17.16
CA SER A 324 24.38 -8.15 18.17
C SER A 324 25.73 -7.49 17.92
N ARG A 325 26.37 -7.02 19.00
CA ARG A 325 27.70 -6.41 18.93
C ARG A 325 28.74 -7.35 18.31
N HIS A 326 28.57 -8.66 18.52
CA HIS A 326 29.48 -9.66 17.98
C HIS A 326 29.38 -9.73 16.44
N TYR A 327 28.17 -9.75 15.88
CA TYR A 327 27.98 -9.74 14.43
C TYR A 327 28.51 -8.44 13.80
N GLN A 328 28.18 -7.30 14.39
CA GLN A 328 28.64 -5.99 13.91
C GLN A 328 30.18 -5.92 13.87
N ARG A 329 30.86 -6.55 14.84
CA ARG A 329 32.33 -6.69 14.82
C ARG A 329 32.81 -7.59 13.69
N LEU A 330 32.15 -8.72 13.42
CA LEU A 330 32.50 -9.64 12.33
C LEU A 330 32.30 -9.01 10.95
N VAL A 331 31.32 -8.12 10.78
CA VAL A 331 31.12 -7.38 9.53
C VAL A 331 32.21 -6.31 9.35
N ALA A 332 32.52 -5.56 10.40
CA ALA A 332 33.55 -4.52 10.36
C ALA A 332 34.98 -5.10 10.20
N TYR A 333 35.22 -6.26 10.81
CA TYR A 333 36.49 -6.99 10.77
C TYR A 333 36.22 -8.45 10.38
N PRO A 334 36.16 -8.75 9.07
CA PRO A 334 35.87 -10.09 8.58
C PRO A 334 36.77 -11.15 9.21
N PRO A 335 36.21 -12.30 9.62
CA PRO A 335 36.98 -13.38 10.22
C PRO A 335 38.00 -13.95 9.23
N ASN A 336 39.21 -14.26 9.71
CA ASN A 336 40.20 -15.00 8.93
C ASN A 336 39.72 -16.44 8.72
N GLU A 337 40.20 -17.12 7.68
CA GLU A 337 39.84 -18.53 7.37
C GLU A 337 40.10 -19.51 8.54
N GLN A 338 40.97 -19.14 9.47
CA GLN A 338 41.24 -19.92 10.68
C GLN A 338 40.12 -19.83 11.73
N ASP A 339 39.32 -18.75 11.75
CA ASP A 339 38.14 -18.60 12.61
C ASP A 339 36.92 -19.26 11.95
N ARG A 340 36.91 -20.59 11.96
CA ARG A 340 35.86 -21.41 11.34
C ARG A 340 34.46 -21.04 11.81
N LEU A 341 34.31 -20.73 13.11
CA LEU A 341 33.03 -20.35 13.69
C LEU A 341 32.59 -18.98 13.19
N GLY A 342 33.49 -17.99 13.22
CA GLY A 342 33.21 -16.64 12.71
C GLY A 342 32.78 -16.69 11.24
N CYS A 343 33.52 -17.40 10.39
CA CYS A 343 33.17 -17.59 8.98
C CYS A 343 31.79 -18.26 8.83
N SER A 344 31.55 -19.36 9.56
CA SER A 344 30.27 -20.07 9.46
C SER A 344 29.08 -19.24 9.93
N ILE A 345 29.23 -18.38 10.94
CA ILE A 345 28.17 -17.48 11.39
C ILE A 345 27.83 -16.47 10.30
N VAL A 346 28.84 -15.79 9.74
CA VAL A 346 28.64 -14.76 8.71
C VAL A 346 28.03 -15.36 7.45
N GLU A 347 28.57 -16.48 6.97
CA GLU A 347 28.05 -17.21 5.80
C GLU A 347 26.59 -17.62 5.98
N THR A 348 26.21 -18.14 7.15
CA THR A 348 24.83 -18.57 7.42
C THR A 348 23.87 -17.38 7.52
N ILE A 349 24.24 -16.30 8.21
CA ILE A 349 23.41 -15.09 8.29
C ILE A 349 23.19 -14.47 6.90
N HIS A 350 24.24 -14.30 6.12
CA HIS A 350 24.15 -13.76 4.76
C HIS A 350 23.34 -14.65 3.84
N ALA A 351 23.47 -15.99 3.97
CA ALA A 351 22.66 -16.93 3.22
C ALA A 351 21.17 -16.87 3.60
N LEU A 352 20.84 -16.74 4.90
CA LEU A 352 19.47 -16.55 5.36
C LEU A 352 18.88 -15.24 4.82
N CYS A 353 19.63 -14.14 4.88
CA CYS A 353 19.21 -12.86 4.31
C CYS A 353 18.96 -13.00 2.81
N ARG A 354 19.87 -13.61 2.05
CA ARG A 354 19.67 -13.83 0.62
C ARG A 354 18.46 -14.70 0.32
N ALA A 355 18.24 -15.75 1.10
CA ALA A 355 17.10 -16.63 0.93
C ALA A 355 15.76 -15.92 1.23
N LEU A 356 15.73 -15.01 2.21
CA LEU A 356 14.57 -14.19 2.52
C LEU A 356 14.13 -13.29 1.35
N TYR A 357 15.04 -12.89 0.47
CA TYR A 357 14.70 -12.07 -0.70
C TYR A 357 14.46 -12.90 -1.97
N VAL A 358 15.23 -13.98 -2.18
CA VAL A 358 15.26 -14.70 -3.47
C VAL A 358 14.52 -16.05 -3.44
N HIS A 359 14.23 -16.60 -2.26
CA HIS A 359 13.69 -17.95 -2.11
C HIS A 359 12.31 -18.00 -1.42
N MET A 360 11.61 -16.88 -1.29
CA MET A 360 10.20 -16.85 -0.84
C MET A 360 9.29 -17.48 -1.89
N ARG A 361 8.46 -18.46 -1.50
CA ARG A 361 7.65 -19.29 -2.42
C ARG A 361 6.18 -19.40 -1.96
N GLY A 362 5.54 -18.26 -1.70
CA GLY A 362 4.10 -18.20 -1.38
C GLY A 362 3.17 -18.28 -2.60
N TYR A 363 3.70 -18.01 -3.80
CA TYR A 363 2.93 -17.93 -5.04
C TYR A 363 2.06 -19.16 -5.31
N GLN A 364 2.64 -20.37 -5.18
CA GLN A 364 1.96 -21.63 -5.51
C GLN A 364 0.72 -21.89 -4.65
N GLU A 365 0.73 -21.39 -3.42
CA GLU A 365 -0.39 -21.54 -2.49
C GLU A 365 -1.50 -20.52 -2.79
N MET A 366 -1.16 -19.34 -3.31
CA MET A 366 -2.11 -18.27 -3.57
C MET A 366 -2.83 -18.37 -4.91
N VAL A 367 -2.17 -18.86 -5.97
CA VAL A 367 -2.77 -18.93 -7.31
C VAL A 367 -4.12 -19.66 -7.31
N PRO A 368 -4.26 -20.88 -6.73
CA PRO A 368 -5.54 -21.57 -6.74
C PRO A 368 -6.65 -20.80 -6.02
N ILE A 369 -6.31 -20.11 -4.93
CA ILE A 369 -7.23 -19.32 -4.12
C ILE A 369 -7.74 -18.11 -4.90
N ILE A 370 -6.83 -17.41 -5.58
CA ILE A 370 -7.18 -16.24 -6.39
C ILE A 370 -8.06 -16.66 -7.57
N GLN A 371 -7.75 -17.78 -8.22
CA GLN A 371 -8.58 -18.30 -9.31
C GLN A 371 -9.99 -18.70 -8.85
N GLU A 372 -10.10 -19.28 -7.65
CA GLU A 372 -11.38 -19.58 -7.02
C GLU A 372 -12.19 -18.29 -6.75
N LEU A 373 -11.56 -17.28 -6.15
CA LEU A 373 -12.18 -15.98 -5.89
C LEU A 373 -12.65 -15.27 -7.17
N ILE A 374 -11.83 -15.29 -8.23
CA ILE A 374 -12.19 -14.70 -9.53
C ILE A 374 -13.39 -15.45 -10.12
N THR A 375 -13.33 -16.79 -10.12
CA THR A 375 -14.42 -17.62 -10.66
C THR A 375 -15.74 -17.40 -9.91
N GLU A 376 -15.69 -17.34 -8.58
CA GLU A 376 -16.85 -17.03 -7.75
C GLU A 376 -17.39 -15.63 -8.09
N SER A 377 -16.51 -14.63 -8.18
CA SER A 377 -16.91 -13.25 -8.46
C SER A 377 -17.58 -13.06 -9.82
N LEU A 378 -17.09 -13.74 -10.86
CA LEU A 378 -17.68 -13.68 -12.20
C LEU A 378 -19.06 -14.36 -12.23
N ASN A 379 -19.18 -15.54 -11.60
CA ASN A 379 -20.44 -16.27 -11.52
C ASN A 379 -21.54 -15.46 -10.81
N GLU A 380 -21.20 -14.72 -9.75
CA GLU A 380 -22.15 -13.88 -9.02
C GLU A 380 -22.59 -12.64 -9.80
N ASP A 381 -21.69 -12.04 -10.59
CA ASP A 381 -22.03 -10.86 -11.40
C ASP A 381 -22.85 -11.21 -12.65
N GLY A 382 -23.06 -12.52 -12.91
CA GLY A 382 -23.67 -13.00 -14.14
C GLY A 382 -22.81 -12.79 -15.39
N ASN A 383 -21.55 -12.39 -15.20
CA ASN A 383 -20.58 -12.23 -16.26
C ASN A 383 -19.94 -13.58 -16.56
N GLN A 384 -19.70 -13.85 -17.83
CA GLN A 384 -18.84 -14.95 -18.23
C GLN A 384 -17.41 -14.44 -18.41
N PHE A 385 -16.44 -15.35 -18.41
CA PHE A 385 -15.09 -15.02 -18.89
C PHE A 385 -15.21 -14.36 -20.26
N VAL A 386 -14.68 -13.15 -20.38
CA VAL A 386 -14.72 -12.37 -21.62
C VAL A 386 -13.62 -12.91 -22.52
N ASP A 387 -13.99 -13.40 -23.70
CA ASP A 387 -13.03 -13.60 -24.79
C ASP A 387 -12.74 -12.24 -25.41
N GLY A 388 -11.48 -11.80 -25.35
CA GLY A 388 -11.10 -10.44 -25.76
C GLY A 388 -9.64 -10.09 -25.45
N GLU A 389 -9.37 -8.79 -25.57
CA GLU A 389 -8.07 -8.16 -25.26
C GLU A 389 -7.73 -8.31 -23.78
N LEU A 390 -6.43 -8.26 -23.46
CA LEU A 390 -5.93 -8.49 -22.11
C LEU A 390 -6.48 -7.44 -21.13
N TRP A 391 -6.47 -6.16 -21.52
CA TRP A 391 -6.94 -5.07 -20.67
C TRP A 391 -8.42 -5.23 -20.29
N GLU A 392 -9.26 -5.70 -21.22
CA GLU A 392 -10.71 -5.88 -21.00
C GLU A 392 -10.98 -7.03 -20.03
N LYS A 393 -10.27 -8.15 -20.19
CA LYS A 393 -10.35 -9.29 -19.27
C LYS A 393 -10.02 -8.89 -17.84
N ILE A 394 -8.87 -8.25 -17.66
CA ILE A 394 -8.39 -7.84 -16.34
C ILE A 394 -9.33 -6.80 -15.72
N GLN A 395 -9.84 -5.84 -16.50
CA GLN A 395 -10.82 -4.86 -16.04
C GLN A 395 -12.10 -5.54 -15.53
N ASN A 396 -12.65 -6.49 -16.28
CA ASN A 396 -13.85 -7.21 -15.89
C ASN A 396 -13.65 -8.04 -14.61
N GLU A 397 -12.53 -8.74 -14.49
CA GLU A 397 -12.19 -9.51 -13.28
C GLU A 397 -12.01 -8.62 -12.05
N TYR A 398 -11.33 -7.47 -12.21
CA TYR A 398 -11.17 -6.49 -11.14
C TYR A 398 -12.53 -5.94 -10.67
N ASP A 399 -13.40 -5.56 -11.62
CA ASP A 399 -14.72 -5.00 -11.30
C ASP A 399 -15.63 -6.04 -10.63
N ALA A 400 -15.59 -7.30 -11.06
CA ALA A 400 -16.32 -8.41 -10.45
C ALA A 400 -15.84 -8.65 -9.02
N LEU A 401 -14.52 -8.77 -8.81
CA LEU A 401 -13.95 -8.99 -7.47
C LEU A 401 -14.18 -7.79 -6.54
N GLN A 402 -14.17 -6.56 -7.07
CA GLN A 402 -14.49 -5.35 -6.31
C GLN A 402 -15.92 -5.40 -5.76
N LYS A 403 -16.87 -6.00 -6.48
CA LYS A 403 -18.26 -6.18 -5.99
C LYS A 403 -18.31 -7.20 -4.85
N VAL A 404 -17.64 -8.34 -4.99
CA VAL A 404 -17.59 -9.38 -3.94
C VAL A 404 -16.94 -8.86 -2.67
N LEU A 405 -15.82 -8.14 -2.79
CA LEU A 405 -15.10 -7.60 -1.64
C LEU A 405 -15.85 -6.51 -0.88
N LYS A 406 -16.98 -5.99 -1.38
CA LYS A 406 -17.87 -5.14 -0.57
C LYS A 406 -18.44 -5.87 0.65
N ARG A 407 -18.43 -7.22 0.65
CA ARG A 407 -18.77 -8.07 1.81
C ARG A 407 -17.72 -8.03 2.92
N HIS A 408 -16.50 -7.62 2.59
CA HIS A 408 -15.41 -7.41 3.53
C HIS A 408 -15.03 -5.91 3.57
N PRO A 409 -15.90 -5.03 4.09
CA PRO A 409 -15.62 -3.61 4.11
C PRO A 409 -14.52 -3.28 5.12
N ASN A 410 -13.69 -2.29 4.79
CA ASN A 410 -12.72 -1.67 5.71
C ASN A 410 -11.57 -2.57 6.20
N GLY A 411 -11.18 -3.64 5.50
CA GLY A 411 -10.08 -4.52 5.93
C GLY A 411 -8.76 -3.77 6.24
N GLY A 412 -8.34 -2.85 5.36
CA GLY A 412 -7.16 -2.01 5.60
C GLY A 412 -7.25 -1.15 6.88
N LEU A 413 -8.45 -0.67 7.22
CA LEU A 413 -8.72 0.08 8.45
C LEU A 413 -8.60 -0.81 9.68
N VAL A 414 -9.20 -2.01 9.63
CA VAL A 414 -9.13 -3.02 10.69
C VAL A 414 -7.68 -3.35 11.01
N LYS A 415 -6.85 -3.60 9.98
CA LYS A 415 -5.40 -3.81 10.15
C LYS A 415 -4.71 -2.68 10.92
N VAL A 416 -5.04 -1.41 10.63
CA VAL A 416 -4.44 -0.28 11.37
C VAL A 416 -4.90 -0.28 12.82
N LEU A 417 -6.18 -0.55 13.08
CA LEU A 417 -6.72 -0.62 14.43
C LEU A 417 -6.08 -1.75 15.24
N ASP A 418 -5.95 -2.94 14.64
CA ASP A 418 -5.30 -4.10 15.27
C ASP A 418 -3.84 -3.80 15.65
N LEU A 419 -3.10 -3.12 14.76
CA LEU A 419 -1.73 -2.69 15.02
C LEU A 419 -1.65 -1.69 16.18
N LEU A 420 -2.58 -0.73 16.24
CA LEU A 420 -2.65 0.26 17.32
C LEU A 420 -3.07 -0.38 18.65
N GLU A 421 -4.01 -1.33 18.63
CA GLU A 421 -4.50 -2.04 19.82
C GLU A 421 -3.45 -2.99 20.40
N ALA A 422 -2.71 -3.69 19.54
CA ALA A 422 -1.60 -4.54 19.97
C ALA A 422 -0.48 -3.72 20.65
N GLY A 423 -0.30 -2.45 20.27
CA GLY A 423 0.72 -1.56 20.83
C GLY A 423 2.16 -2.00 20.56
N THR A 424 2.34 -3.03 19.73
CA THR A 424 3.61 -3.70 19.41
C THR A 424 4.41 -2.97 18.35
N VAL A 425 3.75 -2.27 17.42
CA VAL A 425 4.40 -1.62 16.28
C VAL A 425 4.40 -0.10 16.46
N ARG A 426 5.58 0.47 16.66
CA ARG A 426 5.79 1.92 16.85
C ARG A 426 6.56 2.58 15.70
N GLN A 427 6.90 1.80 14.69
CA GLN A 427 7.72 2.19 13.55
C GLN A 427 7.15 1.55 12.30
N PHE A 428 7.26 2.23 11.16
CA PHE A 428 6.96 1.66 9.87
C PHE A 428 8.13 0.76 9.45
N ASP A 429 7.88 -0.52 9.23
CA ASP A 429 8.87 -1.52 8.82
C ASP A 429 8.16 -2.58 8.00
N PRO A 430 8.09 -2.45 6.67
CA PRO A 430 7.34 -3.36 5.82
C PRO A 430 7.71 -4.83 6.07
N LEU A 431 9.00 -5.13 6.23
CA LEU A 431 9.48 -6.50 6.37
C LEU A 431 8.95 -7.18 7.64
N HIS A 432 8.89 -6.46 8.77
CA HIS A 432 8.34 -6.95 10.03
C HIS A 432 6.82 -6.82 10.15
N GLN A 433 6.20 -6.12 9.19
CA GLN A 433 4.76 -6.03 9.02
C GLN A 433 4.26 -7.04 7.98
N GLU A 434 4.93 -8.20 7.91
CA GLU A 434 4.55 -9.36 7.07
C GLU A 434 4.60 -9.08 5.56
N ASN A 435 5.08 -7.91 5.15
CA ASN A 435 5.26 -7.53 3.76
C ASN A 435 6.64 -7.99 3.25
N VAL A 436 6.78 -9.32 3.14
CA VAL A 436 8.01 -10.00 2.76
C VAL A 436 8.27 -9.94 1.24
N PRO A 437 9.54 -9.87 0.79
CA PRO A 437 9.87 -9.89 -0.63
C PRO A 437 9.41 -11.18 -1.32
N THR A 438 9.00 -11.09 -2.59
CA THR A 438 8.52 -12.24 -3.37
C THR A 438 9.07 -12.21 -4.80
N PRO A 439 9.80 -13.23 -5.26
CA PRO A 439 10.14 -13.39 -6.68
C PRO A 439 8.87 -13.50 -7.52
N LEU A 440 8.75 -12.70 -8.57
CA LEU A 440 7.57 -12.68 -9.44
C LEU A 440 7.81 -13.49 -10.72
N PHE A 441 8.87 -13.16 -11.44
CA PHE A 441 9.24 -13.79 -12.70
C PHE A 441 10.74 -13.60 -13.01
N HIS A 442 11.21 -14.35 -14.01
CA HIS A 442 12.57 -14.26 -14.53
C HIS A 442 12.56 -13.72 -15.95
N LEU A 443 13.46 -12.78 -16.23
CA LEU A 443 13.76 -12.31 -17.57
C LEU A 443 15.04 -12.99 -18.06
N TYR A 444 14.96 -13.65 -19.21
CA TYR A 444 16.10 -14.22 -19.90
C TYR A 444 16.47 -13.36 -21.09
N MET A 445 17.69 -12.83 -21.06
CA MET A 445 18.29 -12.07 -22.15
C MET A 445 19.58 -12.77 -22.55
N ASN A 446 19.53 -13.52 -23.65
CA ASN A 446 20.59 -14.44 -24.07
C ASN A 446 20.92 -15.42 -22.91
N ASP A 447 22.18 -15.47 -22.46
CA ASP A 447 22.63 -16.32 -21.35
C ASP A 447 22.45 -15.69 -19.96
N SER A 448 21.88 -14.48 -19.87
CA SER A 448 21.71 -13.76 -18.61
C SER A 448 20.28 -13.92 -18.08
N ARG A 449 20.17 -14.32 -16.80
CA ARG A 449 18.91 -14.39 -16.07
C ARG A 449 18.81 -13.24 -15.07
N MET A 450 17.75 -12.45 -15.18
CA MET A 450 17.41 -11.41 -14.21
C MET A 450 16.16 -11.84 -13.44
N THR A 451 16.18 -11.73 -12.11
CA THR A 451 15.01 -12.02 -11.28
C THR A 451 14.26 -10.75 -10.93
N CYS A 452 13.03 -10.60 -11.42
CA CYS A 452 12.12 -9.57 -10.97
C CYS A 452 11.48 -10.01 -9.64
N MET A 453 11.57 -9.18 -8.61
CA MET A 453 10.96 -9.45 -7.31
C MET A 453 10.15 -8.25 -6.82
N ARG A 454 9.02 -8.56 -6.19
CA ARG A 454 8.29 -7.63 -5.34
C ARG A 454 9.10 -7.36 -4.10
N MET A 455 9.39 -6.09 -3.82
CA MET A 455 10.11 -5.68 -2.63
C MET A 455 9.64 -4.30 -2.19
N ALA A 456 9.06 -4.23 -0.99
CA ALA A 456 8.76 -2.97 -0.32
C ALA A 456 10.05 -2.18 -0.03
N SER A 457 9.90 -0.91 0.36
CA SER A 457 11.04 -0.08 0.76
C SER A 457 11.87 -0.82 1.82
N PRO A 458 13.17 -1.07 1.60
CA PRO A 458 14.02 -1.81 2.54
C PRO A 458 14.46 -0.92 3.70
N THR A 459 13.49 -0.25 4.30
CA THR A 459 13.68 0.79 5.31
C THR A 459 12.81 0.52 6.51
N TYR A 460 13.28 0.95 7.68
CA TYR A 460 12.43 1.13 8.83
C TYR A 460 12.52 2.57 9.31
N GLN A 461 11.39 3.09 9.78
CA GLN A 461 11.21 4.51 10.03
C GLN A 461 10.32 4.73 11.26
N GLU A 462 10.84 5.42 12.28
CA GLU A 462 10.03 5.89 13.42
C GLU A 462 9.66 7.36 13.26
N PHE A 463 10.57 8.19 12.74
CA PHE A 463 10.35 9.62 12.53
C PHE A 463 10.33 9.93 11.03
N ILE A 464 9.50 10.89 10.62
CA ILE A 464 9.32 11.26 9.21
C ILE A 464 10.63 11.65 8.51
N HIS A 465 11.59 12.18 9.25
CA HIS A 465 12.89 12.65 8.75
C HIS A 465 14.04 11.67 9.04
N ARG A 466 13.82 10.56 9.77
CA ARG A 466 14.86 9.59 10.16
C ARG A 466 14.54 8.22 9.63
N VAL A 467 15.26 7.84 8.58
CA VAL A 467 15.12 6.56 7.91
C VAL A 467 16.40 5.77 8.07
N HIS A 468 16.25 4.48 8.33
CA HIS A 468 17.35 3.52 8.39
C HIS A 468 17.09 2.41 7.39
N ILE A 469 18.16 1.91 6.76
CA ILE A 469 18.08 0.70 5.93
C ILE A 469 18.01 -0.50 6.87
N VAL A 470 17.12 -1.45 6.58
CA VAL A 470 16.99 -2.68 7.38
C VAL A 470 18.24 -3.55 7.24
N GLU A 471 18.71 -4.11 8.35
CA GLU A 471 19.95 -4.91 8.37
C GLU A 471 19.84 -6.15 7.46
N GLU A 472 18.66 -6.75 7.35
CA GLU A 472 18.39 -7.90 6.49
C GLU A 472 18.70 -7.60 5.01
N PHE A 473 18.38 -6.38 4.55
CA PHE A 473 18.71 -5.94 3.20
C PHE A 473 20.21 -5.72 3.02
N LEU A 474 20.88 -5.13 4.03
CA LEU A 474 22.34 -5.01 4.01
C LEU A 474 23.01 -6.40 4.00
N GLY A 475 22.46 -7.37 4.73
CA GLY A 475 22.87 -8.77 4.72
C GLY A 475 22.69 -9.41 3.34
N PHE A 476 21.59 -9.12 2.65
CA PHE A 476 21.37 -9.56 1.26
C PHE A 476 22.43 -8.97 0.31
N LEU A 477 22.69 -7.67 0.37
CA LEU A 477 23.72 -7.03 -0.47
C LEU A 477 25.12 -7.56 -0.17
N ARG A 478 25.45 -7.84 1.10
CA ARG A 478 26.70 -8.51 1.49
C ARG A 478 26.79 -9.92 0.91
N ALA A 479 25.69 -10.67 0.90
CA ALA A 479 25.64 -11.99 0.26
C ALA A 479 25.91 -11.92 -1.26
N CYS A 480 25.46 -10.86 -1.93
CA CYS A 480 25.77 -10.62 -3.34
C CYS A 480 27.25 -10.36 -3.61
N SER A 481 28.00 -9.89 -2.60
CA SER A 481 29.44 -9.65 -2.69
C SER A 481 30.32 -10.86 -2.34
N SER A 482 29.79 -11.81 -1.56
CA SER A 482 30.56 -12.97 -1.05
C SER A 482 30.59 -14.17 -2.01
N ASP A 483 29.70 -14.23 -2.99
CA ASP A 483 29.73 -15.29 -4.00
C ASP A 483 30.92 -15.11 -4.95
N HIS A 484 31.48 -16.20 -5.47
CA HIS A 484 32.56 -16.16 -6.48
C HIS A 484 32.17 -15.42 -7.79
N ILE A 485 30.88 -15.13 -7.96
CA ILE A 485 30.30 -14.35 -9.05
C ILE A 485 29.70 -13.10 -8.41
N ILE A 486 30.20 -11.93 -8.82
CA ILE A 486 29.66 -10.62 -8.40
C ILE A 486 28.21 -10.55 -8.88
N ARG A 487 27.27 -10.49 -7.93
CA ARG A 487 25.86 -10.27 -8.24
C ARG A 487 25.47 -8.80 -8.07
N LYS A 488 24.56 -8.33 -8.91
CA LYS A 488 24.01 -6.98 -8.90
C LYS A 488 22.50 -6.99 -8.65
N HIS A 489 22.05 -6.03 -7.85
CA HIS A 489 20.65 -5.71 -7.64
C HIS A 489 20.35 -4.30 -8.18
N LEU A 490 19.25 -4.18 -8.93
CA LEU A 490 18.73 -2.91 -9.44
C LEU A 490 17.43 -2.56 -8.72
N ILE A 491 17.38 -1.39 -8.10
CA ILE A 491 16.15 -0.83 -7.53
C ILE A 491 15.64 0.26 -8.45
N PHE A 492 14.44 0.08 -8.98
CA PHE A 492 13.62 1.19 -9.46
C PHE A 492 12.83 1.72 -8.25
N ASN A 493 13.29 2.84 -7.70
CA ASN A 493 12.61 3.54 -6.62
C ASN A 493 11.48 4.39 -7.20
N LEU A 494 10.25 4.00 -6.93
CA LEU A 494 9.05 4.61 -7.50
C LEU A 494 8.44 5.69 -6.60
N GLN A 495 9.13 6.00 -5.51
CA GLN A 495 8.74 7.01 -4.54
C GLN A 495 9.03 8.43 -5.03
N ASP A 496 8.27 9.39 -4.55
CA ASP A 496 8.43 10.81 -4.90
C ASP A 496 9.47 11.51 -4.00
N ARG A 497 10.63 11.84 -4.56
CA ARG A 497 11.70 12.56 -3.87
C ARG A 497 11.33 14.02 -3.54
N THR A 498 10.31 14.60 -4.16
CA THR A 498 9.81 15.95 -3.86
C THR A 498 8.82 15.96 -2.70
N SER A 499 8.18 14.82 -2.43
CA SER A 499 7.24 14.66 -1.32
C SER A 499 7.96 14.65 0.03
N TRP A 500 7.46 15.48 0.97
CA TRP A 500 7.94 15.50 2.35
C TRP A 500 7.76 14.14 3.06
N ARG A 501 6.85 13.29 2.58
CA ARG A 501 6.56 11.97 3.15
C ARG A 501 7.65 10.96 2.82
N GLU A 502 8.25 11.10 1.64
CA GLU A 502 9.04 10.05 1.02
C GLU A 502 10.51 10.43 0.80
N VAL A 503 10.83 11.73 0.74
CA VAL A 503 12.18 12.25 0.49
C VAL A 503 13.25 11.63 1.38
N ALA A 504 12.95 11.38 2.66
CA ALA A 504 13.89 10.77 3.59
C ALA A 504 14.21 9.30 3.22
N ARG A 505 13.19 8.55 2.77
CA ARG A 505 13.36 7.16 2.30
C ARG A 505 14.15 7.13 0.99
N CYS A 506 13.81 7.99 0.02
CA CYS A 506 14.53 8.09 -1.25
C CYS A 506 16.02 8.36 -1.01
N LYS A 507 16.34 9.37 -0.21
CA LYS A 507 17.75 9.72 0.11
C LYS A 507 18.51 8.58 0.78
N ALA A 508 17.88 7.82 1.67
CA ALA A 508 18.51 6.69 2.35
C ALA A 508 18.86 5.57 1.36
N ILE A 509 17.94 5.21 0.48
CA ILE A 509 18.13 4.13 -0.51
C ILE A 509 19.12 4.57 -1.59
N GLU A 510 18.96 5.78 -2.14
CA GLU A 510 19.86 6.36 -3.13
C GLU A 510 21.30 6.49 -2.61
N GLY A 511 21.47 6.92 -1.36
CA GLY A 511 22.77 7.05 -0.71
C GLY A 511 23.50 5.71 -0.50
N LEU A 512 22.77 4.59 -0.43
CA LEU A 512 23.35 3.28 -0.16
C LEU A 512 24.31 2.82 -1.27
N GLN A 513 24.02 3.16 -2.53
CA GLN A 513 24.90 2.81 -3.67
C GLN A 513 26.24 3.57 -3.67
N ASN A 514 26.35 4.64 -2.88
CA ASN A 514 27.59 5.41 -2.73
C ASN A 514 28.49 4.84 -1.63
N VAL A 515 27.99 3.90 -0.84
CA VAL A 515 28.80 3.18 0.15
C VAL A 515 29.73 2.23 -0.60
N LYS A 516 31.04 2.36 -0.35
CA LYS A 516 32.10 1.58 -1.02
C LYS A 516 31.83 0.07 -1.05
N GLN A 517 31.22 -0.47 0.00
CA GLN A 517 30.87 -1.89 0.10
C GLN A 517 29.79 -2.34 -0.90
N PHE A 518 28.89 -1.45 -1.32
CA PHE A 518 27.71 -1.79 -2.12
C PHE A 518 27.74 -1.19 -3.54
N HIS A 519 28.71 -0.31 -3.83
CA HIS A 519 28.81 0.41 -5.09
C HIS A 519 28.75 -0.46 -6.35
N ASP A 520 29.41 -1.63 -6.30
CA ASP A 520 29.48 -2.55 -7.43
C ASP A 520 28.31 -3.54 -7.50
N HIS A 521 27.49 -3.60 -6.44
CA HIS A 521 26.43 -4.59 -6.24
C HIS A 521 25.02 -4.01 -6.23
N LEU A 522 24.89 -2.69 -6.07
CA LEU A 522 23.61 -2.00 -6.01
C LEU A 522 23.59 -0.85 -7.02
N VAL A 523 22.49 -0.77 -7.76
CA VAL A 523 22.17 0.40 -8.58
C VAL A 523 20.77 0.86 -8.18
N VAL A 524 20.60 2.16 -7.94
CA VAL A 524 19.29 2.74 -7.63
C VAL A 524 19.00 3.84 -8.63
N VAL A 525 17.82 3.75 -9.26
CA VAL A 525 17.25 4.81 -10.11
C VAL A 525 15.90 5.19 -9.52
N THR A 526 15.62 6.49 -9.39
CA THR A 526 14.33 6.98 -8.90
C THR A 526 13.49 7.52 -10.06
N LEU A 527 12.32 6.92 -10.26
CA LEU A 527 11.30 7.30 -11.25
C LEU A 527 10.01 7.62 -10.49
N PRO A 528 9.72 8.90 -10.20
CA PRO A 528 8.62 9.23 -9.30
C PRO A 528 7.26 9.03 -10.01
N ILE A 529 6.30 8.43 -9.29
CA ILE A 529 4.94 8.08 -9.76
C ILE A 529 3.85 8.92 -9.06
N ASP A 530 4.25 9.92 -8.26
CA ASP A 530 3.32 10.76 -7.49
C ASP A 530 3.57 12.26 -7.57
N THR A 531 4.29 12.71 -8.60
CA THR A 531 4.49 14.15 -8.85
C THR A 531 3.28 14.77 -9.54
N GLU A 532 3.18 16.10 -9.43
CA GLU A 532 2.19 16.89 -10.18
C GLU A 532 2.31 16.67 -11.69
N PHE A 533 3.54 16.54 -12.20
CA PHE A 533 3.77 16.24 -13.62
C PHE A 533 3.30 14.84 -14.00
N TYR A 534 3.60 13.82 -13.21
CA TYR A 534 3.19 12.44 -13.51
C TYR A 534 1.66 12.30 -13.64
N HIS A 535 0.91 13.01 -12.78
CA HIS A 535 -0.56 13.07 -12.79
C HIS A 535 -1.12 14.13 -13.76
N GLN A 536 -0.25 14.89 -14.43
CA GLN A 536 -0.59 16.03 -15.29
C GLN A 536 -1.54 17.00 -14.58
N MET A 537 -1.31 17.26 -13.30
CA MET A 537 -2.01 18.25 -12.49
C MET A 537 -1.54 19.66 -12.85
N ALA A 538 -2.19 20.69 -12.30
CA ALA A 538 -1.78 22.07 -12.52
C ALA A 538 -0.27 22.26 -12.20
N PRO A 539 0.51 22.94 -13.06
CA PRO A 539 0.07 23.73 -14.23
C PRO A 539 -0.11 22.94 -15.54
N TYR A 540 0.17 21.64 -15.59
CA TYR A 540 0.23 20.82 -16.82
C TYR A 540 -1.13 20.35 -17.37
N HIS A 541 -2.20 20.43 -16.57
CA HIS A 541 -3.52 19.90 -16.94
C HIS A 541 -4.07 20.46 -18.27
N ASP A 542 -3.83 21.74 -18.55
CA ASP A 542 -4.30 22.43 -19.75
C ASP A 542 -3.31 22.32 -20.94
N GLU A 543 -2.12 21.76 -20.73
CA GLU A 543 -1.08 21.66 -21.76
C GLU A 543 -1.35 20.48 -22.70
N ASN A 544 -2.19 20.73 -23.71
CA ASN A 544 -2.60 19.70 -24.65
C ASN A 544 -1.66 19.57 -25.86
N LYS A 545 -0.70 20.48 -26.08
CA LYS A 545 0.19 20.39 -27.23
C LYS A 545 1.27 19.33 -27.00
N ALA A 546 1.29 18.31 -27.85
CA ALA A 546 2.22 17.18 -27.71
C ALA A 546 3.68 17.63 -27.60
N LYS A 547 4.09 18.59 -28.43
CA LYS A 547 5.46 19.11 -28.44
C LYS A 547 5.84 19.78 -27.11
N VAL A 548 4.94 20.60 -26.55
CA VAL A 548 5.20 21.32 -25.29
C VAL A 548 5.22 20.35 -24.12
N PHE A 549 4.29 19.39 -24.09
CA PHE A 549 4.31 18.30 -23.11
C PHE A 549 5.63 17.51 -23.15
N MET A 550 6.10 17.11 -24.33
CA MET A 550 7.37 16.39 -24.47
C MET A 550 8.59 17.25 -24.09
N GLU A 551 8.58 18.55 -24.36
CA GLU A 551 9.60 19.49 -23.89
C GLU A 551 9.65 19.55 -22.36
N HIS A 552 8.49 19.74 -21.70
CA HIS A 552 8.41 19.67 -20.24
C HIS A 552 8.87 18.31 -19.70
N PHE A 553 8.49 17.20 -20.35
CA PHE A 553 8.91 15.87 -19.90
C PHE A 553 10.44 15.73 -19.93
N LYS A 554 11.09 16.22 -20.99
CA LYS A 554 12.56 16.22 -21.11
C LYS A 554 13.23 17.06 -20.03
N GLU A 555 12.66 18.24 -19.72
CA GLU A 555 13.15 19.09 -18.63
C GLU A 555 13.07 18.38 -17.28
N HIS A 556 11.94 17.73 -16.98
CA HIS A 556 11.74 16.97 -15.75
C HIS A 556 12.72 15.81 -15.61
N LEU A 557 12.96 15.05 -16.68
CA LEU A 557 13.92 13.94 -16.66
C LEU A 557 15.36 14.39 -16.35
N GLY A 558 15.71 15.62 -16.72
CA GLY A 558 17.02 16.22 -16.45
C GLY A 558 17.16 16.90 -15.08
N ASP A 559 16.06 17.13 -14.36
CA ASP A 559 16.04 17.89 -13.11
C ASP A 559 15.84 16.99 -11.89
N GLU A 560 16.85 16.91 -11.02
CA GLU A 560 16.72 16.17 -9.75
C GLU A 560 15.68 16.79 -8.79
N ASN A 561 15.31 18.06 -8.98
CA ASN A 561 14.23 18.71 -8.22
C ASN A 561 12.83 18.30 -8.71
N ALA A 562 12.71 17.71 -9.90
CA ALA A 562 11.47 17.11 -10.40
C ALA A 562 11.21 15.70 -9.82
N GLY A 563 12.10 15.23 -8.93
CA GLY A 563 11.96 13.96 -8.20
C GLY A 563 12.72 12.79 -8.83
N PHE A 564 13.24 12.95 -10.04
CA PHE A 564 14.06 11.94 -10.70
C PHE A 564 15.46 11.84 -10.06
N TYR A 565 16.02 10.64 -10.09
CA TYR A 565 17.43 10.44 -9.75
C TYR A 565 18.03 9.34 -10.62
N PHE A 566 19.15 9.66 -11.26
CA PHE A 566 19.92 8.73 -12.08
C PHE A 566 21.39 8.76 -11.61
N PRO A 567 22.06 7.61 -11.44
CA PRO A 567 23.51 7.58 -11.25
C PRO A 567 24.24 8.20 -12.45
N ASP A 568 25.33 8.95 -12.21
CA ASP A 568 26.05 9.66 -13.27
C ASP A 568 26.53 8.75 -14.41
N ARG A 569 26.88 7.49 -14.08
CA ARG A 569 27.26 6.46 -15.06
C ARG A 569 26.16 6.09 -16.06
N LEU A 570 24.89 6.36 -15.74
CA LEU A 570 23.74 6.10 -16.62
C LEU A 570 23.32 7.36 -17.39
N LYS A 571 23.48 8.55 -16.80
CA LYS A 571 23.02 9.82 -17.40
C LYS A 571 23.49 10.00 -18.84
N GLY A 572 24.77 9.74 -19.12
CA GLY A 572 25.35 9.93 -20.45
C GLY A 572 24.85 8.98 -21.55
N GLU A 573 24.34 7.80 -21.18
CA GLU A 573 23.77 6.84 -22.14
C GLU A 573 22.24 7.02 -22.29
N LEU A 574 21.59 7.63 -21.31
CA LEU A 574 20.13 7.84 -21.29
C LEU A 574 19.72 9.18 -21.92
N PHE A 575 20.53 10.23 -21.72
CA PHE A 575 20.14 11.60 -22.06
C PHE A 575 21.19 12.34 -22.91
N PRO A 576 20.76 13.20 -23.85
CA PRO A 576 19.39 13.38 -24.32
C PRO A 576 19.02 12.41 -25.46
N GLU A 577 19.99 11.70 -26.03
CA GLU A 577 19.85 10.98 -27.30
C GLU A 577 18.80 9.86 -27.23
N PHE A 578 18.95 8.95 -26.26
CA PHE A 578 18.01 7.84 -26.08
C PHE A 578 16.61 8.35 -25.70
N SER A 579 16.51 9.23 -24.71
CA SER A 579 15.22 9.76 -24.26
C SER A 579 14.44 10.46 -25.38
N ASN A 580 15.12 11.29 -26.18
CA ASN A 580 14.47 12.00 -27.29
C ASN A 580 13.98 11.04 -28.36
N ALA A 581 14.83 10.10 -28.77
CA ALA A 581 14.48 9.15 -29.82
C ALA A 581 13.31 8.24 -29.41
N VAL A 582 13.29 7.79 -28.15
CA VAL A 582 12.18 6.98 -27.62
C VAL A 582 10.89 7.78 -27.51
N MET A 583 10.94 9.04 -27.06
CA MET A 583 9.73 9.89 -27.04
C MET A 583 9.15 10.09 -28.44
N ASP A 584 9.98 10.40 -29.44
CA ASP A 584 9.56 10.60 -30.82
C ASP A 584 8.97 9.29 -31.40
N ALA A 585 9.59 8.15 -31.08
CA ALA A 585 9.10 6.83 -31.46
C ALA A 585 7.74 6.50 -30.83
N ILE A 586 7.56 6.75 -29.53
CA ILE A 586 6.29 6.54 -28.83
C ILE A 586 5.20 7.42 -29.44
N HIS A 587 5.50 8.70 -29.64
CA HIS A 587 4.56 9.66 -30.23
C HIS A 587 4.08 9.20 -31.61
N ARG A 588 4.99 8.66 -32.42
CA ARG A 588 4.66 8.14 -33.75
C ARG A 588 3.86 6.84 -33.71
N ILE A 589 4.27 5.87 -32.89
CA ILE A 589 3.73 4.51 -32.93
C ILE A 589 2.41 4.37 -32.17
N PHE A 590 2.31 4.94 -30.97
CA PHE A 590 1.13 4.76 -30.11
C PHE A 590 0.13 5.92 -30.24
N PHE A 591 0.58 7.08 -30.72
CA PHE A 591 -0.25 8.28 -30.79
C PHE A 591 -0.31 8.90 -32.20
N SER A 592 0.13 8.16 -33.23
CA SER A 592 0.07 8.54 -34.65
C SER A 592 0.65 9.93 -34.96
N GLY A 593 1.57 10.44 -34.14
CA GLY A 593 2.14 11.78 -34.27
C GLY A 593 1.13 12.92 -34.07
N LYS A 594 0.04 12.71 -33.33
CA LYS A 594 -0.99 13.74 -33.06
C LYS A 594 -0.37 15.00 -32.46
N ASN A 595 -0.68 16.17 -33.02
CA ASN A 595 -0.21 17.45 -32.48
C ASN A 595 -0.79 17.78 -31.09
N ILE A 596 -1.94 17.19 -30.76
CA ILE A 596 -2.66 17.38 -29.51
C ILE A 596 -2.81 16.02 -28.84
N LEU A 597 -2.37 15.93 -27.58
CA LEU A 597 -2.60 14.77 -26.71
C LEU A 597 -3.59 15.18 -25.63
N THR A 598 -4.65 14.40 -25.47
CA THR A 598 -5.58 14.51 -24.34
C THR A 598 -4.85 14.25 -23.02
N HIS A 599 -5.47 14.61 -21.89
CA HIS A 599 -4.92 14.32 -20.57
C HIS A 599 -4.61 12.82 -20.41
N SER A 600 -5.57 11.94 -20.73
CA SER A 600 -5.37 10.49 -20.70
C SER A 600 -4.21 10.03 -21.60
N GLU A 601 -4.13 10.51 -22.85
CA GLU A 601 -3.04 10.12 -23.75
C GLU A 601 -1.67 10.57 -23.21
N ARG A 602 -1.57 11.72 -22.53
CA ARG A 602 -0.32 12.15 -21.89
C ARG A 602 0.05 11.26 -20.71
N LEU A 603 -0.93 10.82 -19.94
CA LEU A 603 -0.75 9.87 -18.86
C LEU A 603 -0.22 8.52 -19.39
N ASP A 604 -0.85 7.97 -20.43
CA ASP A 604 -0.44 6.72 -21.08
C ASP A 604 0.94 6.86 -21.74
N PHE A 605 1.27 8.04 -22.28
CA PHE A 605 2.59 8.33 -22.82
C PHE A 605 3.69 8.19 -21.76
N ILE A 606 3.47 8.70 -20.55
CA ILE A 606 4.44 8.61 -19.44
C ILE A 606 4.69 7.14 -19.07
N GLU A 607 3.63 6.34 -19.00
CA GLU A 607 3.71 4.90 -18.70
C GLU A 607 4.54 4.12 -19.72
N ILE A 608 4.24 4.33 -21.00
CA ILE A 608 4.94 3.68 -22.11
C ILE A 608 6.40 4.15 -22.15
N PHE A 609 6.67 5.43 -21.86
CA PHE A 609 8.04 5.93 -21.76
C PHE A 609 8.82 5.31 -20.60
N TYR A 610 8.22 5.20 -19.41
CA TYR A 610 8.83 4.55 -18.25
C TYR A 610 9.19 3.10 -18.55
N PHE A 611 8.33 2.35 -19.24
CA PHE A 611 8.64 0.99 -19.68
C PHE A 611 9.94 0.91 -20.50
N PHE A 612 10.06 1.70 -21.57
CA PHE A 612 11.26 1.67 -22.42
C PHE A 612 12.51 2.18 -21.67
N LEU A 613 12.36 3.18 -20.81
CA LEU A 613 13.44 3.66 -19.96
C LEU A 613 13.93 2.57 -18.99
N GLN A 614 13.01 1.85 -18.34
CA GLN A 614 13.33 0.73 -17.46
C GLN A 614 14.08 -0.38 -18.23
N LEU A 615 13.63 -0.75 -19.44
CA LEU A 615 14.33 -1.73 -20.29
C LEU A 615 15.76 -1.27 -20.59
N LYS A 616 15.96 0.00 -20.91
CA LYS A 616 17.29 0.54 -21.22
C LYS A 616 18.21 0.50 -20.01
N ILE A 617 17.69 0.83 -18.84
CA ILE A 617 18.45 0.76 -17.58
C ILE A 617 18.83 -0.70 -17.28
N MET A 618 17.92 -1.66 -17.48
CA MET A 618 18.24 -3.09 -17.32
C MET A 618 19.35 -3.56 -18.26
N GLU A 619 19.32 -3.14 -19.54
CA GLU A 619 20.39 -3.44 -20.51
C GLU A 619 21.75 -2.88 -20.07
N LEU A 620 21.78 -1.63 -19.58
CA LEU A 620 23.01 -0.95 -19.19
C LEU A 620 23.59 -1.52 -17.89
N VAL A 621 22.72 -1.83 -16.92
CA VAL A 621 23.12 -2.31 -15.58
C VAL A 621 23.45 -3.80 -15.60
N ARG A 622 22.71 -4.59 -16.39
CA ARG A 622 22.74 -6.07 -16.42
C ARG A 622 22.62 -6.69 -15.02
N PRO A 623 21.51 -6.43 -14.30
CA PRO A 623 21.35 -6.91 -12.94
C PRO A 623 21.02 -8.42 -12.89
N ASP A 624 21.44 -9.12 -11.84
CA ASP A 624 20.97 -10.48 -11.54
C ASP A 624 19.56 -10.49 -10.96
N SER A 625 19.18 -9.37 -10.35
CA SER A 625 17.88 -9.18 -9.73
C SER A 625 17.45 -7.72 -9.75
N LEU A 626 16.15 -7.48 -9.83
CA LEU A 626 15.60 -6.14 -9.80
C LEU A 626 14.30 -6.07 -9.01
N SER A 627 13.95 -4.88 -8.57
CA SER A 627 12.70 -4.61 -7.86
C SER A 627 12.08 -3.27 -8.29
N MET A 628 10.75 -3.27 -8.36
CA MET A 628 9.92 -2.07 -8.49
C MET A 628 9.45 -1.68 -7.08
N THR A 629 10.21 -0.80 -6.43
CA THR A 629 10.06 -0.51 -5.00
C THR A 629 9.35 0.82 -4.77
N CYS A 630 8.26 0.79 -4.02
CA CYS A 630 7.65 1.95 -3.38
C CYS A 630 7.56 1.72 -1.86
N LYS A 631 6.74 2.49 -1.12
CA LYS A 631 6.65 2.36 0.35
C LYS A 631 6.42 0.92 0.81
N ASP A 632 5.51 0.21 0.15
CA ASP A 632 5.05 -1.13 0.49
C ASP A 632 5.07 -2.11 -0.71
N ALA A 633 5.27 -1.61 -1.93
CA ALA A 633 5.21 -2.41 -3.16
C ALA A 633 3.93 -3.28 -3.24
N ILE A 634 2.80 -2.69 -2.84
CA ILE A 634 1.47 -3.32 -2.92
C ILE A 634 0.70 -2.75 -4.10
N ASP A 635 0.62 -1.42 -4.20
CA ASP A 635 -0.11 -0.75 -5.27
C ASP A 635 0.83 -0.36 -6.42
N ILE A 636 1.65 0.69 -6.22
CA ILE A 636 2.53 1.25 -7.27
C ILE A 636 3.54 0.21 -7.78
N GLY A 637 4.27 -0.46 -6.88
CA GLY A 637 5.29 -1.44 -7.27
C GLY A 637 4.72 -2.66 -8.00
N MET A 638 3.49 -3.07 -7.69
CA MET A 638 2.81 -4.16 -8.40
C MET A 638 2.25 -3.74 -9.74
N ALA A 639 1.63 -2.56 -9.83
CA ALA A 639 1.21 -2.01 -11.11
C ALA A 639 2.37 -1.94 -12.10
N GLU A 640 3.53 -1.41 -11.68
CA GLU A 640 4.72 -1.31 -12.54
C GLU A 640 5.31 -2.69 -12.92
N SER A 641 5.36 -3.62 -11.98
CA SER A 641 5.86 -4.98 -12.25
C SER A 641 4.95 -5.75 -13.21
N MET A 642 3.63 -5.58 -13.05
CA MET A 642 2.61 -6.14 -13.91
C MET A 642 2.64 -5.51 -15.30
N GLN A 643 2.81 -4.19 -15.39
CA GLN A 643 2.94 -3.46 -16.65
C GLN A 643 4.18 -3.91 -17.42
N LEU A 644 5.34 -4.03 -16.76
CA LEU A 644 6.56 -4.58 -17.35
C LEU A 644 6.34 -5.99 -17.91
N PHE A 645 5.68 -6.86 -17.15
CA PHE A 645 5.35 -8.22 -17.59
C PHE A 645 4.42 -8.19 -18.81
N ALA A 646 3.29 -7.48 -18.71
CA ALA A 646 2.26 -7.44 -19.75
C ALA A 646 2.81 -6.84 -21.05
N PHE A 647 3.55 -5.74 -20.98
CA PHE A 647 4.08 -5.09 -22.19
C PHE A 647 5.11 -5.98 -22.89
N LEU A 648 6.04 -6.60 -22.15
CA LEU A 648 6.98 -7.55 -22.75
C LEU A 648 6.27 -8.74 -23.41
N LYS A 649 5.16 -9.21 -22.83
CA LYS A 649 4.34 -10.27 -23.45
C LYS A 649 3.62 -9.77 -24.71
N LEU A 650 2.97 -8.62 -24.65
CA LEU A 650 2.25 -8.02 -25.79
C LEU A 650 3.19 -7.70 -26.96
N PHE A 651 4.45 -7.35 -26.69
CA PHE A 651 5.45 -7.08 -27.73
C PHE A 651 6.07 -8.34 -28.35
N ASN A 652 6.06 -9.48 -27.67
CA ASN A 652 6.81 -10.67 -28.10
C ASN A 652 5.95 -11.91 -28.37
N GLN A 653 4.74 -11.99 -27.82
CA GLN A 653 3.91 -13.19 -27.85
C GLN A 653 2.55 -12.89 -28.47
N VAL A 654 2.06 -13.85 -29.26
CA VAL A 654 0.74 -13.74 -29.88
C VAL A 654 -0.35 -13.98 -28.85
N GLU A 655 -0.19 -15.02 -28.03
CA GLU A 655 -1.14 -15.47 -27.02
C GLU A 655 -0.45 -15.68 -25.66
N LEU A 656 -1.17 -15.41 -24.59
CA LEU A 656 -0.74 -15.66 -23.22
C LEU A 656 -1.12 -17.08 -22.80
N SER A 657 -0.19 -17.76 -22.12
CA SER A 657 -0.45 -19.06 -21.52
C SER A 657 -1.27 -18.94 -20.23
N LYS A 658 -1.84 -20.05 -19.74
CA LYS A 658 -2.51 -20.08 -18.43
C LYS A 658 -1.59 -19.61 -17.29
N SER A 659 -0.32 -20.01 -17.33
CA SER A 659 0.70 -19.61 -16.36
C SER A 659 0.94 -18.10 -16.36
N ASP A 660 0.83 -17.46 -17.52
CA ASP A 660 0.94 -16.00 -17.63
C ASP A 660 -0.24 -15.29 -16.96
N TYR A 661 -1.47 -15.78 -17.17
CA TYR A 661 -2.66 -15.26 -16.47
C TYR A 661 -2.57 -15.49 -14.97
N ASP A 662 -2.15 -16.69 -14.53
CA ASP A 662 -1.93 -16.99 -13.11
C ASP A 662 -0.93 -16.01 -12.48
N CYS A 663 0.14 -15.66 -13.22
CA CYS A 663 1.14 -14.70 -12.77
C CYS A 663 0.59 -13.28 -12.67
N LEU A 664 -0.16 -12.83 -13.68
CA LEU A 664 -0.84 -11.53 -13.68
C LEU A 664 -1.85 -11.41 -12.53
N HIS A 665 -2.70 -12.42 -12.33
CA HIS A 665 -3.68 -12.45 -11.25
C HIS A 665 -2.99 -12.42 -9.87
N PHE A 666 -1.88 -13.16 -9.72
CA PHE A 666 -1.10 -13.10 -8.50
C PHE A 666 -0.57 -11.68 -8.24
N MET A 667 0.05 -11.03 -9.23
CA MET A 667 0.58 -9.66 -9.07
C MET A 667 -0.52 -8.65 -8.75
N LEU A 668 -1.69 -8.79 -9.38
CA LEU A 668 -2.81 -7.87 -9.24
C LEU A 668 -3.53 -7.99 -7.90
N PHE A 669 -3.72 -9.22 -7.40
CA PHE A 669 -4.62 -9.47 -6.28
C PHE A 669 -3.91 -9.93 -5.00
N ALA A 670 -2.87 -10.76 -5.08
CA ALA A 670 -2.33 -11.42 -3.89
C ALA A 670 -1.75 -10.44 -2.85
N PRO A 671 -0.86 -9.49 -3.23
CA PRO A 671 -0.21 -8.62 -2.24
C PRO A 671 -1.21 -7.71 -1.52
N SER A 672 -2.17 -7.13 -2.24
CA SER A 672 -3.13 -6.21 -1.64
C SER A 672 -4.14 -6.93 -0.75
N LEU A 673 -4.56 -8.14 -1.13
CA LEU A 673 -5.46 -8.97 -0.32
C LEU A 673 -4.79 -9.43 0.97
N LEU A 674 -3.58 -9.98 0.89
CA LEU A 674 -2.87 -10.49 2.07
C LEU A 674 -2.50 -9.37 3.04
N ILE A 675 -1.90 -8.28 2.53
CA ILE A 675 -1.30 -7.28 3.42
C ILE A 675 -2.31 -6.23 3.89
N ARG A 676 -3.28 -5.86 3.04
CA ARG A 676 -4.22 -4.76 3.30
C ARG A 676 -5.70 -5.15 3.22
N GLU A 677 -6.01 -6.41 2.95
CA GLU A 677 -7.40 -6.91 2.89
C GLU A 677 -8.28 -6.10 1.91
N ARG A 678 -7.68 -5.69 0.77
CA ARG A 678 -8.35 -4.94 -0.29
C ARG A 678 -7.75 -5.23 -1.65
N LEU A 679 -8.38 -4.71 -2.71
CA LEU A 679 -7.76 -4.68 -4.04
C LEU A 679 -6.74 -3.54 -4.16
N LEU A 680 -5.92 -3.65 -5.20
CA LEU A 680 -5.07 -2.57 -5.69
C LEU A 680 -5.91 -1.30 -5.89
N LEU A 681 -5.37 -0.14 -5.50
CA LEU A 681 -6.12 1.11 -5.51
C LEU A 681 -6.68 1.45 -6.91
N PRO A 682 -7.98 1.83 -7.04
CA PRO A 682 -8.61 2.04 -8.35
C PRO A 682 -7.88 3.04 -9.25
N GLU A 683 -7.28 4.08 -8.66
CA GLU A 683 -6.50 5.10 -9.39
C GLU A 683 -5.23 4.53 -10.03
N ARG A 684 -4.57 3.58 -9.36
CA ARG A 684 -3.37 2.90 -9.88
C ARG A 684 -3.75 1.85 -10.91
N PHE A 685 -4.84 1.14 -10.65
CA PHE A 685 -5.38 0.14 -11.55
C PHE A 685 -5.78 0.77 -12.89
N SER A 686 -6.59 1.83 -12.86
CA SER A 686 -7.08 2.51 -14.06
C SER A 686 -5.94 3.09 -14.90
N ARG A 687 -4.90 3.63 -14.26
CA ARG A 687 -3.71 4.14 -14.93
C ARG A 687 -2.97 3.05 -15.71
N MET A 688 -2.70 1.92 -15.06
CA MET A 688 -2.04 0.77 -15.69
C MET A 688 -2.88 0.20 -16.84
N ILE A 689 -4.18 0.04 -16.64
CA ILE A 689 -5.10 -0.52 -17.65
C ILE A 689 -5.23 0.40 -18.87
N SER A 690 -5.28 1.72 -18.67
CA SER A 690 -5.32 2.70 -19.78
C SER A 690 -4.08 2.61 -20.67
N ALA A 691 -2.90 2.49 -20.08
CA ALA A 691 -1.66 2.33 -20.83
C ALA A 691 -1.59 0.98 -21.55
N MET A 692 -2.04 -0.10 -20.91
CA MET A 692 -2.14 -1.43 -21.52
C MET A 692 -3.08 -1.44 -22.73
N ARG A 693 -4.24 -0.80 -22.60
CA ARG A 693 -5.18 -0.60 -23.69
C ARG A 693 -4.54 0.14 -24.86
N THR A 694 -3.79 1.22 -24.60
CA THR A 694 -3.09 1.97 -25.66
C THR A 694 -2.10 1.09 -26.44
N VAL A 695 -1.39 0.19 -25.74
CA VAL A 695 -0.46 -0.76 -26.38
C VAL A 695 -1.20 -1.81 -27.21
N GLU A 696 -2.32 -2.36 -26.70
CA GLU A 696 -3.13 -3.32 -27.44
C GLU A 696 -3.84 -2.70 -28.65
N GLU A 697 -4.35 -1.47 -28.55
CA GLU A 697 -4.94 -0.73 -29.67
C GLU A 697 -3.91 -0.53 -30.79
N ALA A 698 -2.67 -0.13 -30.45
CA ALA A 698 -1.59 -0.04 -31.43
C ALA A 698 -1.25 -1.41 -32.04
N ARG A 699 -1.21 -2.47 -31.22
CA ARG A 699 -1.00 -3.84 -31.72
C ARG A 699 -2.09 -4.29 -32.67
N HIS A 700 -3.34 -3.92 -32.42
CA HIS A 700 -4.48 -4.20 -33.28
C HIS A 700 -4.37 -3.41 -34.61
N GLU A 701 -3.99 -2.13 -34.56
CA GLU A 701 -3.82 -1.28 -35.75
C GLU A 701 -2.73 -1.81 -36.69
N PHE A 702 -1.57 -2.19 -36.16
CA PHE A 702 -0.47 -2.76 -36.97
C PHE A 702 -0.67 -4.24 -37.31
N GLY A 703 -1.53 -4.95 -36.57
CA GLY A 703 -1.73 -6.39 -36.67
C GLY A 703 -0.75 -7.19 -35.80
N PRO A 704 -1.18 -8.30 -35.17
CA PRO A 704 -0.44 -8.98 -34.10
C PRO A 704 0.91 -9.57 -34.55
N GLU A 705 1.06 -9.93 -35.83
CA GLU A 705 2.32 -10.46 -36.37
C GLU A 705 3.29 -9.35 -36.80
N THR A 706 2.77 -8.21 -37.27
CA THR A 706 3.58 -7.10 -37.78
C THR A 706 3.99 -6.15 -36.67
N PHE A 707 3.19 -6.02 -35.61
CA PHE A 707 3.48 -5.14 -34.49
C PHE A 707 4.83 -5.41 -33.81
N PRO A 708 5.22 -6.66 -33.48
CA PRO A 708 6.57 -6.94 -32.96
C PRO A 708 7.69 -6.50 -33.91
N LEU A 709 7.49 -6.61 -35.23
CA LEU A 709 8.46 -6.20 -36.24
C LEU A 709 8.61 -4.68 -36.26
N VAL A 710 7.49 -3.95 -36.21
CA VAL A 710 7.48 -2.48 -36.15
C VAL A 710 8.15 -2.00 -34.86
N VAL A 711 7.81 -2.61 -33.72
CA VAL A 711 8.45 -2.29 -32.44
C VAL A 711 9.96 -2.52 -32.53
N ASN A 712 10.41 -3.64 -33.09
CA ASN A 712 11.84 -3.91 -33.23
C ASN A 712 12.53 -2.97 -34.24
N GLU A 713 11.89 -2.62 -35.35
CA GLU A 713 12.44 -1.69 -36.33
C GLU A 713 12.64 -0.29 -35.73
N VAL A 714 11.66 0.16 -34.95
CA VAL A 714 11.64 1.51 -34.40
C VAL A 714 12.44 1.64 -33.12
N PHE A 715 12.28 0.70 -32.18
CA PHE A 715 12.91 0.77 -30.87
C PHE A 715 14.22 -0.01 -30.81
N GLY A 716 14.36 -1.10 -31.57
CA GLY A 716 15.55 -1.97 -31.57
C GLY A 716 16.88 -1.25 -31.77
N PRO A 717 17.02 -0.27 -32.68
CA PRO A 717 18.26 0.50 -32.85
C PRO A 717 18.73 1.25 -31.59
N HIS A 718 17.84 1.47 -30.63
CA HIS A 718 18.14 2.15 -29.37
C HIS A 718 18.65 1.21 -28.27
N TYR A 719 18.64 -0.11 -28.52
CA TYR A 719 19.13 -1.15 -27.61
C TYR A 719 20.34 -1.87 -28.23
N LYS A 720 21.36 -2.09 -27.41
CA LYS A 720 22.58 -2.83 -27.79
C LYS A 720 22.40 -4.36 -27.60
N SER A 721 21.29 -4.78 -27.01
CA SER A 721 20.97 -6.15 -26.62
C SER A 721 19.57 -6.56 -27.10
N THR A 722 19.22 -7.82 -26.88
CA THR A 722 17.91 -8.41 -27.17
C THR A 722 16.90 -8.19 -26.05
N ILE A 723 17.07 -7.15 -25.21
CA ILE A 723 16.19 -6.90 -24.04
C ILE A 723 14.72 -6.71 -24.42
N LEU A 724 14.43 -6.13 -25.60
CA LEU A 724 13.07 -6.03 -26.13
C LEU A 724 12.43 -7.40 -26.37
N HIS A 725 13.24 -8.43 -26.59
CA HIS A 725 12.85 -9.82 -26.82
C HIS A 725 13.16 -10.72 -25.61
N ALA A 726 13.30 -10.14 -24.42
CA ALA A 726 13.55 -10.91 -23.21
C ALA A 726 12.44 -11.94 -22.98
N GLN A 727 12.82 -13.20 -22.77
CA GLN A 727 11.86 -14.25 -22.47
C GLN A 727 11.49 -14.21 -21.00
N ILE A 728 10.19 -14.14 -20.72
CA ILE A 728 9.68 -14.23 -19.35
C ILE A 728 9.42 -15.69 -19.00
N VAL A 729 9.94 -16.13 -17.85
CA VAL A 729 9.66 -17.44 -17.26
C VAL A 729 9.17 -17.24 -15.83
N VAL A 730 8.01 -17.83 -15.51
CA VAL A 730 7.45 -17.79 -14.16
C VAL A 730 8.23 -18.76 -13.26
N PRO A 731 8.52 -18.46 -11.98
CA PRO A 731 9.46 -19.22 -11.13
C PRO A 731 9.07 -20.67 -10.81
N HIS A 732 7.94 -21.14 -11.34
CA HIS A 732 7.31 -22.42 -11.05
C HIS A 732 7.17 -23.33 -12.27
N GLU A 733 7.64 -22.89 -13.44
CA GLU A 733 7.80 -23.70 -14.66
C GLU A 733 9.15 -24.41 -14.72
#